data_AF-A0A934X994-F1
#
_entry.id   AF-A0A934X994-F1
#
_cell.length_a   1.000
_cell.length_b   1.000
_cell.length_c   1.000
_cell.angle_alpha   90.00
_cell.angle_beta   90.00
_cell.angle_gamma   90.00
#
_symmetry.space_group_name_H-M   'P 1'
#
loop_
_entity.id
_entity.type
_entity.pdbx_description
1 polymer ?
#
loop_
_entity_poly.entity_id
_entity_poly.type
_entity_poly.pdbx_seq_one_letter_code
_entity_poly.pdbx_strand_id
1 'polypeptide(L)'
;MKVTVLGPGCSKCESTTRMIQRVASELCVAVEIDKIESREDIKSHGVTATPAVIIGGVIVHAGGIPSHETVRAWLQSSKLGLLSQPTRHLFFTGKGGVGKTSISTAVALRLADAGKKVLLVSTDAASNLDEMLGVVLRNLPTPVPGAPRLSVLNIDPVNAAESYRQRVVDQMGQDASEKEISTVREQLSGACTTEIASFDEFASLLSDKDQNYDHIVFDTAPTGHTLRLLSLPKAWSGFLADNDQGASCLGPHSGLKMQELRFKAALDALCDPALTTIILVTRADAGAIGEASRTSDELQILGLLNQRLVINGVFHATDSHDAVAAALEDLGTKALDAMPENLRALPQDQVPLRAFDTVGLAALRALLPQANAAQGVSGTVEPLSLAVPLQGAGLDALADALAQAGQGLIMVMGKGGVGKTTVAAALALGLVQRGKTVHLSTTDPAAHLTKTLEGTVEGLRVDRIDPIVETQRYIDKIMASKGAGLDAQERALMLEDLRSPCTEEVAVFHAFSRVVSEARSAFVVLDTAPTGHSLLLMDATGAYHRQMMREFEGHGVGRVVTPLMRLQDPLYTKIILVTLAETTPVSQAQALQEDLRRASIEPFAWVINKSILAAGTQDPLLRARLVGEARQMDRIADGLAKKTYVLPWLAQPPVGVEALTSLVTKLASQIAPPRATLLQRNP
;
A
#
# COMPACT_ATOMS: atom_id res chain seq x y z
N MET A 1 -35.25 -7.95 -1.96
CA MET A 1 -34.76 -6.56 -2.05
C MET A 1 -35.94 -5.64 -2.27
N LYS A 2 -36.10 -4.59 -1.47
CA LYS A 2 -37.24 -3.67 -1.58
C LYS A 2 -36.91 -2.52 -2.54
N VAL A 3 -37.76 -2.31 -3.53
CA VAL A 3 -37.64 -1.24 -4.53
C VAL A 3 -38.94 -0.45 -4.53
N THR A 4 -38.87 0.88 -4.45
CA THR A 4 -40.06 1.73 -4.47
C THR A 4 -40.07 2.56 -5.75
N VAL A 5 -41.12 2.45 -6.55
CA VAL A 5 -41.31 3.25 -7.77
C VAL A 5 -42.29 4.37 -7.45
N LEU A 6 -41.81 5.60 -7.57
CA LEU A 6 -42.58 6.82 -7.36
C LEU A 6 -43.09 7.35 -8.69
N GLY A 7 -44.40 7.51 -8.83
CA GLY A 7 -44.98 8.17 -9.99
C GLY A 7 -46.48 7.93 -10.11
N PRO A 8 -47.20 8.79 -10.85
CA PRO A 8 -48.67 8.83 -10.86
C PRO A 8 -49.34 7.66 -11.61
N GLY A 9 -48.66 6.52 -11.76
CA GLY A 9 -49.18 5.36 -12.49
C GLY A 9 -49.20 5.50 -14.02
N CYS A 10 -48.39 6.40 -14.61
CA CYS A 10 -48.37 6.57 -16.06
C CYS A 10 -47.61 5.43 -16.78
N SER A 11 -47.73 5.34 -18.11
CA SER A 11 -47.08 4.29 -18.92
C SER A 11 -45.56 4.20 -18.73
N LYS A 12 -44.90 5.33 -18.42
CA LYS A 12 -43.46 5.36 -18.09
C LYS A 12 -43.18 4.70 -16.74
N CYS A 13 -44.02 4.91 -15.72
CA CYS A 13 -43.91 4.25 -14.41
C CYS A 13 -44.05 2.73 -14.55
N GLU A 14 -45.03 2.27 -15.31
CA GLU A 14 -45.23 0.84 -15.56
C GLU A 14 -44.07 0.20 -16.33
N SER A 15 -43.50 0.95 -17.28
CA SER A 15 -42.32 0.51 -18.04
C SER A 15 -41.09 0.40 -17.15
N THR A 16 -40.88 1.35 -16.25
CA THR A 16 -39.83 1.28 -15.22
C THR A 16 -40.01 0.06 -14.30
N THR A 17 -41.22 -0.20 -13.80
CA THR A 17 -41.51 -1.40 -13.00
C THR A 17 -41.19 -2.70 -13.76
N ARG A 18 -41.67 -2.82 -15.01
CA ARG A 18 -41.41 -4.00 -15.84
C ARG A 18 -39.92 -4.19 -16.11
N MET A 19 -39.17 -3.11 -16.33
CA MET A 19 -37.72 -3.21 -16.52
C MET A 19 -37.02 -3.74 -15.28
N ILE A 20 -37.38 -3.24 -14.09
CA ILE A 20 -36.84 -3.73 -12.81
C ILE A 20 -37.15 -5.21 -12.61
N GLN A 21 -38.39 -5.64 -12.85
CA GLN A 21 -38.79 -7.06 -12.72
C GLN A 21 -38.05 -7.96 -13.71
N ARG A 22 -37.90 -7.52 -14.96
CA ARG A 22 -37.19 -8.28 -16.00
C ARG A 22 -35.74 -8.50 -15.62
N VAL A 23 -35.03 -7.42 -15.28
CA VAL A 23 -33.61 -7.50 -14.91
C VAL A 23 -33.42 -8.29 -13.60
N ALA A 24 -34.36 -8.17 -12.64
CA ALA A 24 -34.36 -8.98 -11.43
C ALA A 24 -34.48 -10.48 -11.72
N SER A 25 -35.37 -10.86 -12.65
CA SER A 25 -35.51 -12.25 -13.09
C SER A 25 -34.26 -12.75 -13.82
N GLU A 26 -33.65 -11.93 -14.68
CA GLU A 26 -32.40 -12.27 -15.38
C GLU A 26 -31.23 -12.48 -14.41
N LEU A 27 -31.21 -11.75 -13.29
CA LEU A 27 -30.17 -11.84 -12.26
C LEU A 27 -30.50 -12.83 -11.12
N CYS A 28 -31.65 -13.51 -11.16
CA CYS A 28 -32.15 -14.35 -10.07
C CYS A 28 -32.21 -13.61 -8.71
N VAL A 29 -32.58 -12.33 -8.71
CA VAL A 29 -32.73 -11.50 -7.51
C VAL A 29 -34.21 -11.38 -7.13
N ALA A 30 -34.57 -11.80 -5.92
CA ALA A 30 -35.91 -11.57 -5.40
C ALA A 30 -36.12 -10.08 -5.09
N VAL A 31 -37.04 -9.43 -5.82
CA VAL A 31 -37.37 -8.01 -5.66
C VAL A 31 -38.84 -7.87 -5.26
N GLU A 32 -39.08 -7.08 -4.21
CA GLU A 32 -40.40 -6.63 -3.79
C GLU A 32 -40.56 -5.17 -4.25
N ILE A 33 -41.55 -4.90 -5.09
CA ILE A 33 -41.75 -3.57 -5.69
C ILE A 33 -42.97 -2.91 -5.06
N ASP A 34 -42.72 -1.84 -4.31
CA ASP A 34 -43.74 -0.93 -3.81
C ASP A 34 -43.96 0.20 -4.82
N LYS A 35 -45.21 0.62 -5.00
CA LYS A 35 -45.55 1.76 -5.86
C LYS A 35 -46.18 2.86 -5.01
N ILE A 36 -45.68 4.07 -5.14
CA ILE A 36 -46.26 5.26 -4.53
C ILE A 36 -46.78 6.17 -5.65
N GLU A 37 -48.10 6.28 -5.73
CA GLU A 37 -48.80 6.99 -6.82
C GLU A 37 -49.42 8.31 -6.35
N SER A 38 -49.56 8.50 -5.03
CA SER A 38 -50.04 9.74 -4.43
C SER A 38 -49.08 10.89 -4.67
N ARG A 39 -49.58 12.00 -5.21
CA ARG A 39 -48.78 13.20 -5.49
C ARG A 39 -48.22 13.86 -4.22
N GLU A 40 -48.89 13.67 -3.09
CA GLU A 40 -48.46 14.21 -1.80
C GLU A 40 -47.27 13.41 -1.25
N ASP A 41 -47.33 12.09 -1.32
CA ASP A 41 -46.27 11.19 -0.90
C ASP A 41 -45.05 11.26 -1.83
N ILE A 42 -45.26 11.40 -3.14
CA ILE A 42 -44.14 11.59 -4.09
C ILE A 42 -43.35 12.87 -3.77
N LYS A 43 -44.04 13.95 -3.39
CA LYS A 43 -43.40 15.22 -3.02
C LYS A 43 -42.68 15.15 -1.68
N SER A 44 -43.21 14.40 -0.70
CA SER A 44 -42.56 14.24 0.61
C SER A 44 -41.21 13.50 0.52
N HIS A 45 -41.01 12.71 -0.55
CA HIS A 45 -39.73 12.09 -0.90
C HIS A 45 -38.75 13.01 -1.65
N GLY A 46 -39.06 14.29 -1.89
CA GLY A 46 -38.14 15.25 -2.51
C GLY A 46 -37.90 15.07 -4.01
N VAL A 47 -38.79 14.35 -4.71
CA VAL A 47 -38.65 14.03 -6.13
C VAL A 47 -39.21 15.11 -7.04
N THR A 48 -38.38 15.62 -7.97
CA THR A 48 -38.76 16.67 -8.94
C THR A 48 -39.24 16.13 -10.29
N ALA A 49 -38.87 14.89 -10.65
CA ALA A 49 -39.23 14.25 -11.92
C ALA A 49 -39.66 12.79 -11.73
N THR A 50 -40.75 12.38 -12.39
CA THR A 50 -41.29 11.00 -12.35
C THR A 50 -41.23 10.32 -13.72
N PRO A 51 -41.10 8.98 -13.80
CA PRO A 51 -40.96 8.04 -12.69
C PRO A 51 -39.61 8.18 -11.96
N ALA A 52 -39.62 7.98 -10.65
CA ALA A 52 -38.41 7.87 -9.83
C ALA A 52 -38.35 6.51 -9.14
N VAL A 53 -37.15 6.06 -8.80
CA VAL A 53 -36.91 4.75 -8.18
C VAL A 53 -36.11 4.96 -6.91
N ILE A 54 -36.59 4.39 -5.81
CA ILE A 54 -35.89 4.33 -4.53
C ILE A 54 -35.46 2.89 -4.26
N ILE A 55 -34.20 2.70 -3.89
CA ILE A 55 -33.65 1.41 -3.46
C ILE A 55 -32.90 1.65 -2.16
N GLY A 56 -33.22 0.89 -1.12
CA GLY A 56 -32.57 1.04 0.20
C GLY A 56 -32.77 2.43 0.83
N GLY A 57 -33.86 3.14 0.49
CA GLY A 57 -34.16 4.47 1.01
C GLY A 57 -33.51 5.64 0.26
N VAL A 58 -32.70 5.37 -0.77
CA VAL A 58 -32.05 6.39 -1.61
C VAL A 58 -32.72 6.45 -2.99
N ILE A 59 -32.95 7.65 -3.52
CA ILE A 59 -33.41 7.84 -4.90
C ILE A 59 -32.24 7.51 -5.83
N VAL A 60 -32.36 6.40 -6.57
CA VAL A 60 -31.35 5.92 -7.52
C VAL A 60 -31.63 6.36 -8.96
N HIS A 61 -32.82 6.89 -9.22
CA HIS A 61 -33.26 7.37 -10.53
C HIS A 61 -34.39 8.36 -10.38
N ALA A 62 -34.38 9.42 -11.18
CA ALA A 62 -35.49 10.38 -11.27
C ALA A 62 -35.66 10.88 -12.70
N GLY A 63 -36.86 10.69 -13.26
CA GLY A 63 -37.23 11.13 -14.60
C GLY A 63 -36.87 10.13 -15.71
N GLY A 64 -37.83 9.87 -16.61
CA GLY A 64 -37.63 8.93 -17.72
C GLY A 64 -37.57 7.46 -17.31
N ILE A 65 -37.53 6.55 -18.29
CA ILE A 65 -37.41 5.10 -18.04
C ILE A 65 -35.90 4.81 -17.92
N PRO A 66 -35.43 4.14 -16.84
CA PRO A 66 -34.02 3.79 -16.72
C PRO A 66 -33.60 2.81 -17.82
N SER A 67 -32.30 2.71 -18.08
CA SER A 67 -31.77 1.72 -19.03
C SER A 67 -31.63 0.34 -18.38
N HIS A 68 -31.55 -0.71 -19.20
CA HIS A 68 -31.33 -2.08 -18.73
C HIS A 68 -30.05 -2.20 -17.89
N GLU A 69 -28.95 -1.60 -18.34
CA GLU A 69 -27.67 -1.58 -17.63
C GLU A 69 -27.74 -0.84 -16.30
N THR A 70 -28.45 0.30 -16.26
CA THR A 70 -28.65 1.07 -15.03
C THR A 70 -29.39 0.25 -13.98
N VAL A 71 -30.47 -0.44 -14.38
CA VAL A 71 -31.21 -1.34 -13.49
C VAL A 71 -30.34 -2.52 -13.05
N ARG A 72 -29.54 -3.08 -13.95
CA ARG A 72 -28.62 -4.19 -13.64
C ARG A 72 -27.62 -3.80 -12.55
N ALA A 73 -27.02 -2.62 -12.66
CA ALA A 73 -26.09 -2.08 -11.67
C ALA A 73 -26.74 -1.95 -10.28
N TRP A 74 -28.00 -1.48 -10.21
CA TRP A 74 -28.73 -1.37 -8.94
C TRP A 74 -28.99 -2.71 -8.27
N LEU A 75 -29.33 -3.74 -9.06
CA LEU A 75 -29.67 -5.05 -8.53
C LEU A 75 -28.41 -5.86 -8.18
N GLN A 76 -27.31 -5.68 -8.93
CA GLN A 76 -26.02 -6.34 -8.68
C GLN A 76 -25.25 -5.76 -7.48
N SER A 77 -25.37 -4.46 -7.21
CA SER A 77 -24.68 -3.80 -6.08
C SER A 77 -25.09 -4.32 -4.70
N SER A 78 -26.12 -5.15 -4.62
CA SER A 78 -26.67 -5.70 -3.37
C SER A 78 -25.99 -6.99 -2.87
N LYS A 79 -25.18 -7.69 -3.68
CA LYS A 79 -24.43 -8.89 -3.27
C LYS A 79 -23.00 -8.84 -3.80
N LEU A 80 -22.01 -8.84 -2.90
CA LEU A 80 -20.64 -9.11 -3.32
C LEU A 80 -20.57 -10.55 -3.85
N GLY A 81 -20.23 -10.70 -5.13
CA GLY A 81 -20.00 -11.98 -5.78
C GLY A 81 -18.91 -12.80 -5.09
N LEU A 82 -17.95 -12.16 -4.40
CA LEU A 82 -16.94 -12.87 -3.62
C LEU A 82 -17.54 -13.74 -2.49
N LEU A 83 -18.75 -13.42 -2.01
CA LEU A 83 -19.42 -14.15 -0.92
C LEU A 83 -20.38 -15.24 -1.40
N SER A 84 -20.60 -15.40 -2.71
CA SER A 84 -21.58 -16.37 -3.20
C SER A 84 -21.09 -17.81 -3.10
N GLN A 85 -19.80 -18.04 -3.39
CA GLN A 85 -19.13 -19.35 -3.32
C GLN A 85 -17.67 -19.15 -2.89
N PRO A 86 -17.42 -18.75 -1.63
CA PRO A 86 -16.06 -18.55 -1.14
C PRO A 86 -15.31 -19.89 -1.09
N THR A 87 -14.08 -19.92 -1.60
CA THR A 87 -13.16 -21.05 -1.42
C THR A 87 -12.69 -21.13 0.03
N ARG A 88 -11.99 -22.23 0.40
CA ARG A 88 -11.46 -22.40 1.75
C ARG A 88 -10.44 -21.33 2.09
N HIS A 89 -9.49 -21.04 1.19
CA HIS A 89 -8.47 -20.02 1.39
C HIS A 89 -8.84 -18.77 0.58
N LEU A 90 -8.89 -17.62 1.24
CA LEU A 90 -9.15 -16.32 0.63
C LEU A 90 -7.96 -15.40 0.89
N PHE A 91 -7.22 -15.02 -0.14
CA PHE A 91 -6.07 -14.14 0.00
C PHE A 91 -6.38 -12.75 -0.51
N PHE A 92 -6.17 -11.73 0.30
CA PHE A 92 -6.31 -10.33 -0.10
C PHE A 92 -4.94 -9.77 -0.43
N THR A 93 -4.79 -9.19 -1.63
CA THR A 93 -3.55 -8.57 -2.07
C THR A 93 -3.80 -7.26 -2.78
N GLY A 94 -2.77 -6.42 -2.88
CA GLY A 94 -2.88 -5.08 -3.43
C GLY A 94 -2.02 -4.07 -2.67
N LYS A 95 -1.92 -2.87 -3.23
CA LYS A 95 -1.09 -1.78 -2.74
C LYS A 95 -1.43 -1.40 -1.27
N GLY A 96 -0.48 -0.82 -0.54
CA GLY A 96 -0.73 -0.28 0.80
C GLY A 96 -1.85 0.78 0.80
N GLY A 97 -2.73 0.77 1.80
CA GLY A 97 -3.80 1.77 1.95
C GLY A 97 -5.06 1.55 1.09
N VAL A 98 -5.09 0.56 0.19
CA VAL A 98 -6.30 0.26 -0.62
C VAL A 98 -7.46 -0.36 0.19
N GLY A 99 -7.24 -0.70 1.45
CA GLY A 99 -8.25 -1.27 2.36
C GLY A 99 -8.30 -2.79 2.42
N LYS A 100 -7.19 -3.49 2.13
CA LYS A 100 -7.10 -4.97 2.22
C LYS A 100 -7.61 -5.49 3.56
N THR A 101 -7.03 -5.03 4.67
CA THR A 101 -7.38 -5.46 6.03
C THR A 101 -8.84 -5.15 6.36
N SER A 102 -9.37 -3.99 5.96
CA SER A 102 -10.78 -3.64 6.16
C SER A 102 -11.72 -4.59 5.40
N ILE A 103 -11.42 -4.87 4.13
CA ILE A 103 -12.24 -5.77 3.31
C ILE A 103 -12.11 -7.21 3.79
N SER A 104 -10.90 -7.71 4.02
CA SER A 104 -10.66 -9.09 4.50
C SER A 104 -11.37 -9.33 5.83
N THR A 105 -11.30 -8.38 6.76
CA THR A 105 -11.98 -8.46 8.06
C THR A 105 -13.50 -8.41 7.90
N ALA A 106 -14.02 -7.51 7.06
CA ALA A 106 -15.47 -7.43 6.82
C ALA A 106 -16.02 -8.69 6.14
N VAL A 107 -15.24 -9.31 5.24
CA VAL A 107 -15.55 -10.59 4.62
C VAL A 107 -15.53 -11.72 5.65
N ALA A 108 -14.49 -11.79 6.47
CA ALA A 108 -14.38 -12.78 7.54
C ALA A 108 -15.54 -12.69 8.53
N LEU A 109 -15.92 -11.47 8.92
CA LEU A 109 -17.10 -11.22 9.77
C LEU A 109 -18.39 -11.66 9.08
N ARG A 110 -18.58 -11.35 7.80
CA ARG A 110 -19.81 -11.74 7.09
C ARG A 110 -19.94 -13.26 6.95
N LEU A 111 -18.81 -13.97 6.75
CA LEU A 111 -18.79 -15.43 6.73
C LEU A 111 -19.09 -16.02 8.11
N ALA A 112 -18.54 -15.44 9.17
CA ALA A 112 -18.81 -15.84 10.56
C ALA A 112 -20.29 -15.58 10.95
N ASP A 113 -20.83 -14.42 10.61
CA ASP A 113 -22.24 -14.06 10.81
C ASP A 113 -23.17 -14.99 10.00
N ALA A 114 -22.70 -15.55 8.88
CA ALA A 114 -23.39 -16.59 8.12
C ALA A 114 -23.24 -18.02 8.70
N GLY A 115 -22.65 -18.15 9.89
CA GLY A 115 -22.53 -19.39 10.65
C GLY A 115 -21.26 -20.20 10.38
N LYS A 116 -20.35 -19.71 9.52
CA LYS A 116 -19.08 -20.38 9.21
C LYS A 116 -18.05 -20.19 10.31
N LYS A 117 -17.18 -21.18 10.52
CA LYS A 117 -15.96 -21.04 11.33
C LYS A 117 -14.86 -20.42 10.48
N VAL A 118 -14.38 -19.25 10.89
CA VAL A 118 -13.43 -18.46 10.10
C VAL A 118 -12.19 -18.16 10.92
N LEU A 119 -11.03 -18.36 10.30
CA LEU A 119 -9.74 -17.88 10.82
C LEU A 119 -9.28 -16.70 9.96
N LEU A 120 -9.17 -15.52 10.56
CA LEU A 120 -8.54 -14.35 9.95
C LEU A 120 -7.05 -14.34 10.31
N VAL A 121 -6.19 -14.28 9.30
CA VAL A 121 -4.74 -14.31 9.42
C VAL A 121 -4.19 -12.98 8.93
N SER A 122 -3.45 -12.28 9.80
CA SER A 122 -2.73 -11.05 9.50
C SER A 122 -1.24 -11.31 9.50
N THR A 123 -0.52 -10.72 8.54
CA THR A 123 0.95 -10.77 8.49
C THR A 123 1.59 -9.39 8.42
N ASP A 124 0.79 -8.32 8.49
CA ASP A 124 1.30 -6.96 8.50
C ASP A 124 1.68 -6.57 9.94
N ALA A 125 2.98 -6.40 10.18
CA ALA A 125 3.51 -5.94 11.47
C ALA A 125 2.99 -4.55 11.87
N ALA A 126 2.52 -3.75 10.90
CA ALA A 126 1.92 -2.43 11.11
C ALA A 126 0.38 -2.45 10.96
N SER A 127 -0.24 -3.64 10.99
CA SER A 127 -1.69 -3.80 10.95
C SER A 127 -2.36 -3.11 12.13
N ASN A 128 -3.48 -2.43 11.90
CA ASN A 128 -4.34 -1.86 12.93
C ASN A 128 -5.48 -2.81 13.33
N LEU A 129 -5.30 -4.11 13.08
CA LEU A 129 -6.34 -5.12 13.27
C LEU A 129 -6.71 -5.30 14.75
N ASP A 130 -5.77 -5.07 15.66
CA ASP A 130 -6.00 -5.06 17.11
C ASP A 130 -7.01 -3.97 17.52
N GLU A 131 -6.84 -2.75 17.03
CA GLU A 131 -7.75 -1.62 17.25
C GLU A 131 -9.11 -1.88 16.58
N MET A 132 -9.10 -2.42 15.35
CA MET A 132 -10.33 -2.69 14.59
C MET A 132 -11.21 -3.76 15.25
N LEU A 133 -10.59 -4.79 15.85
CA LEU A 133 -11.29 -5.93 16.45
C LEU A 133 -11.40 -5.85 17.98
N GLY A 134 -10.66 -4.95 18.64
CA GLY A 134 -10.61 -4.85 20.10
C GLY A 134 -9.95 -6.06 20.76
N VAL A 135 -8.93 -6.64 20.13
CA VAL A 135 -8.25 -7.87 20.59
C VAL A 135 -6.74 -7.73 20.50
N VAL A 136 -6.03 -8.26 21.50
CA VAL A 136 -4.57 -8.33 21.44
C VAL A 136 -4.17 -9.44 20.46
N LEU A 137 -3.49 -9.06 19.39
CA LEU A 137 -3.01 -9.99 18.37
C LEU A 137 -1.92 -10.92 18.93
N ARG A 138 -1.99 -12.20 18.57
CA ARG A 138 -1.06 -13.25 19.01
C ARG A 138 -0.77 -14.20 17.86
N ASN A 139 0.36 -14.89 17.92
CA ASN A 139 0.70 -15.98 17.00
C ASN A 139 -0.03 -17.31 17.35
N LEU A 140 -1.26 -17.19 17.88
CA LEU A 140 -2.14 -18.30 18.23
C LEU A 140 -3.58 -17.88 17.92
N PRO A 141 -4.44 -18.78 17.40
CA PRO A 141 -5.82 -18.44 17.09
C PRO A 141 -6.56 -17.93 18.32
N THR A 142 -7.00 -16.68 18.28
CA THR A 142 -7.65 -15.98 19.38
C THR A 142 -9.08 -15.60 18.98
N PRO A 143 -10.12 -15.99 19.73
CA PRO A 143 -11.50 -15.62 19.42
C PRO A 143 -11.72 -14.11 19.42
N VAL A 144 -12.48 -13.60 18.46
CA VAL A 144 -12.81 -12.17 18.35
C VAL A 144 -14.04 -11.84 19.21
N PRO A 145 -13.94 -10.92 20.20
CA PRO A 145 -15.08 -10.52 21.02
C PRO A 145 -16.22 -9.91 20.18
N GLY A 146 -17.46 -10.38 20.34
CA GLY A 146 -18.62 -9.86 19.58
C GLY A 146 -18.78 -10.39 18.15
N ALA A 147 -17.93 -11.34 17.74
CA ALA A 147 -18.01 -12.05 16.47
C ALA A 147 -17.88 -13.57 16.70
N PRO A 148 -18.98 -14.27 17.06
CA PRO A 148 -18.92 -15.71 17.30
C PRO A 148 -18.43 -16.43 16.04
N ARG A 149 -17.61 -17.47 16.21
CA ARG A 149 -17.01 -18.28 15.13
C ARG A 149 -15.93 -17.59 14.30
N LEU A 150 -15.52 -16.37 14.66
CA LEU A 150 -14.35 -15.72 14.11
C LEU A 150 -13.18 -15.81 15.10
N SER A 151 -12.06 -16.35 14.64
CA SER A 151 -10.77 -16.28 15.33
C SER A 151 -9.81 -15.43 14.51
N VAL A 152 -8.87 -14.77 15.18
CA VAL A 152 -7.77 -14.03 14.55
C VAL A 152 -6.43 -14.64 14.94
N LEU A 153 -5.50 -14.69 14.01
CA LEU A 153 -4.11 -15.08 14.21
C LEU A 153 -3.22 -14.02 13.53
N ASN A 154 -2.16 -13.61 14.21
CA ASN A 154 -1.19 -12.68 13.65
C ASN A 154 0.19 -13.34 13.57
N ILE A 155 0.70 -13.46 12.35
CA ILE A 155 2.06 -13.90 12.07
C ILE A 155 2.91 -12.63 12.05
N ASP A 156 3.63 -12.37 13.13
CA ASP A 156 4.62 -11.30 13.16
C ASP A 156 5.89 -11.79 12.44
N PRO A 157 6.29 -11.17 11.32
CA PRO A 157 7.45 -11.60 10.54
C PRO A 157 8.76 -11.60 11.35
N VAL A 158 8.92 -10.64 12.27
CA VAL A 158 10.13 -10.53 13.10
C VAL A 158 10.18 -11.69 14.09
N ASN A 159 9.06 -11.96 14.78
CA ASN A 159 8.97 -13.08 15.70
C ASN A 159 9.09 -14.44 14.98
N ALA A 160 8.55 -14.54 13.76
CA ALA A 160 8.70 -15.73 12.90
C ALA A 160 10.17 -15.94 12.54
N ALA A 161 10.89 -14.89 12.12
CA ALA A 161 12.32 -14.94 11.82
C ALA A 161 13.16 -15.33 13.04
N GLU A 162 12.88 -14.74 14.21
CA GLU A 162 13.53 -15.08 15.49
C GLU A 162 13.33 -16.56 15.83
N SER A 163 12.09 -17.03 15.72
CA SER A 163 11.73 -18.43 15.98
C SER A 163 12.41 -19.39 14.99
N TYR A 164 12.44 -19.03 13.70
CA TYR A 164 13.14 -19.80 12.67
C TYR A 164 14.65 -19.86 12.95
N ARG A 165 15.29 -18.72 13.27
CA ARG A 165 16.69 -18.66 13.67
C ARG A 165 16.99 -19.55 14.86
N GLN A 166 16.15 -19.47 15.90
CA GLN A 166 16.34 -20.28 17.09
C GLN A 166 16.26 -21.78 16.77
N ARG A 167 15.28 -22.20 15.95
CA ARG A 167 15.17 -23.60 15.48
C ARG A 167 16.43 -24.07 14.76
N VAL A 168 16.99 -23.24 13.86
CA VAL A 168 18.22 -23.60 13.13
C VAL A 168 19.42 -23.71 14.08
N VAL A 169 19.55 -22.77 15.03
CA VAL A 169 20.63 -22.80 16.03
C VAL A 169 20.51 -24.01 16.95
N ASP A 170 19.31 -24.33 17.44
CA ASP A 170 19.07 -25.49 18.32
C ASP A 170 19.43 -26.82 17.64
N GLN A 171 19.33 -26.89 16.32
CA GLN A 171 19.70 -28.06 15.52
C GLN A 171 21.20 -28.23 15.28
N MET A 172 22.03 -27.21 15.54
CA MET A 172 23.49 -27.29 15.37
C MET A 172 24.17 -28.21 16.41
N GLY A 173 23.43 -28.67 17.42
CA GLY A 173 23.93 -29.54 18.48
C GLY A 173 24.77 -28.80 19.53
N GLN A 174 25.06 -29.47 20.66
CA GLN A 174 25.79 -28.85 21.79
C GLN A 174 27.29 -28.64 21.51
N ASP A 175 27.82 -29.24 20.44
CA ASP A 175 29.24 -29.18 20.08
C ASP A 175 29.57 -27.97 19.17
N ALA A 176 28.57 -27.23 18.71
CA ALA A 176 28.76 -26.03 17.91
C ALA A 176 29.42 -24.92 18.73
N SER A 177 30.51 -24.34 18.22
CA SER A 177 31.20 -23.25 18.90
C SER A 177 30.37 -21.96 18.89
N GLU A 178 30.59 -21.08 19.88
CA GLU A 178 29.95 -19.76 19.93
C GLU A 178 30.19 -18.94 18.66
N LYS A 179 31.35 -19.11 18.02
CA LYS A 179 31.71 -18.42 16.78
C LYS A 179 30.89 -18.93 15.59
N GLU A 180 30.64 -20.23 15.51
CA GLU A 180 29.79 -20.83 14.47
C GLU A 180 28.33 -20.42 14.65
N ILE A 181 27.80 -20.46 15.88
CA ILE A 181 26.44 -20.02 16.20
C ILE A 181 26.25 -18.54 15.85
N SER A 182 27.21 -17.69 16.21
CA SER A 182 27.18 -16.26 15.88
C SER A 182 27.18 -16.01 14.37
N THR A 183 27.99 -16.78 13.62
CA THR A 183 28.07 -16.67 12.16
C THR A 183 26.74 -17.07 11.50
N VAL A 184 26.13 -18.17 11.93
CA VAL A 184 24.83 -18.64 11.40
C VAL A 184 23.70 -17.67 11.78
N ARG A 185 23.69 -17.13 13.00
CA ARG A 185 22.71 -16.10 13.39
C ARG A 185 22.79 -14.87 12.50
N GLU A 186 24.00 -14.40 12.20
CA GLU A 186 24.18 -13.25 11.32
C GLU A 186 23.69 -13.54 9.90
N GLN A 187 24.02 -14.71 9.34
CA GLN A 187 23.56 -15.13 8.00
C GLN A 187 22.02 -15.23 7.89
N LEU A 188 21.35 -15.54 8.99
CA LEU A 188 19.89 -15.67 9.06
C LEU A 188 19.18 -14.38 9.54
N SER A 189 19.88 -13.25 9.63
CA SER A 189 19.29 -11.98 10.07
C SER A 189 18.87 -11.06 8.93
N GLY A 190 18.95 -11.52 7.68
CA GLY A 190 18.52 -10.77 6.51
C GLY A 190 17.02 -10.87 6.23
N ALA A 191 16.48 -9.93 5.45
CA ALA A 191 15.06 -9.90 5.10
C ALA A 191 14.58 -11.15 4.35
N CYS A 192 15.45 -11.81 3.58
CA CYS A 192 15.14 -13.09 2.95
C CYS A 192 14.76 -14.17 3.99
N THR A 193 15.43 -14.19 5.14
CA THR A 193 15.08 -15.11 6.23
C THR A 193 13.73 -14.77 6.84
N THR A 194 13.43 -13.48 7.02
CA THR A 194 12.13 -13.01 7.49
C THR A 194 10.99 -13.43 6.56
N GLU A 195 11.19 -13.33 5.25
CA GLU A 195 10.20 -13.76 4.26
C GLU A 195 9.99 -15.27 4.28
N ILE A 196 11.08 -16.05 4.29
CA ILE A 196 11.01 -17.52 4.38
C ILE A 196 10.31 -17.96 5.66
N ALA A 197 10.67 -17.37 6.80
CA ALA A 197 10.08 -17.71 8.10
C ALA A 197 8.60 -17.34 8.17
N SER A 198 8.20 -16.22 7.56
CA SER A 198 6.79 -15.84 7.47
C SER A 198 6.02 -16.83 6.58
N PHE A 199 6.58 -17.21 5.43
CA PHE A 199 5.99 -18.21 4.55
C PHE A 199 5.89 -19.58 5.23
N ASP A 200 6.81 -19.91 6.13
CA ASP A 200 6.78 -21.14 6.91
C ASP A 200 5.47 -21.33 7.69
N GLU A 201 5.05 -20.25 8.35
CA GLU A 201 3.81 -20.19 9.11
C GLU A 201 2.59 -20.24 8.16
N PHE A 202 2.65 -19.55 7.00
CA PHE A 202 1.62 -19.66 5.96
C PHE A 202 1.47 -21.09 5.42
N ALA A 203 2.59 -21.75 5.12
CA ALA A 203 2.62 -23.09 4.57
C ALA A 203 2.04 -24.11 5.55
N SER A 204 2.26 -23.91 6.85
CA SER A 204 1.60 -24.68 7.90
C SER A 204 0.08 -24.56 7.79
N LEU A 205 -0.47 -23.34 7.70
CA LEU A 205 -1.91 -23.10 7.61
C LEU A 205 -2.56 -23.61 6.31
N LEU A 206 -1.81 -23.62 5.20
CA LEU A 206 -2.27 -24.10 3.91
C LEU A 206 -2.21 -25.63 3.76
N SER A 207 -1.23 -26.26 4.40
CA SER A 207 -1.03 -27.70 4.34
C SER A 207 -1.78 -28.47 5.43
N ASP A 208 -2.29 -27.77 6.47
CA ASP A 208 -3.01 -28.39 7.56
C ASP A 208 -4.33 -29.03 7.08
N LYS A 209 -4.39 -30.35 7.24
CA LYS A 209 -5.54 -31.17 6.82
C LYS A 209 -6.65 -31.16 7.87
N ASP A 210 -6.40 -30.67 9.08
CA ASP A 210 -7.42 -30.58 10.12
C ASP A 210 -8.44 -29.48 9.78
N GLN A 211 -9.71 -29.88 9.71
CA GLN A 211 -10.84 -29.06 9.24
C GLN A 211 -11.43 -28.17 10.35
N ASN A 212 -10.58 -27.50 11.13
CA ASN A 212 -11.06 -26.69 12.26
C ASN A 212 -11.83 -25.45 11.82
N TYR A 213 -11.56 -24.97 10.60
CA TYR A 213 -12.18 -23.78 10.00
C TYR A 213 -12.75 -24.10 8.62
N ASP A 214 -13.91 -23.53 8.33
CA ASP A 214 -14.53 -23.59 7.00
C ASP A 214 -13.77 -22.69 6.02
N HIS A 215 -13.30 -21.53 6.49
CA HIS A 215 -12.54 -20.56 5.71
C HIS A 215 -11.33 -20.01 6.49
N ILE A 216 -10.23 -19.82 5.79
CA ILE A 216 -9.04 -19.12 6.26
C ILE A 216 -8.85 -17.90 5.37
N VAL A 217 -8.93 -16.71 5.97
CA VAL A 217 -8.87 -15.42 5.30
C VAL A 217 -7.53 -14.78 5.61
N PHE A 218 -6.71 -14.53 4.60
CA PHE A 218 -5.41 -13.87 4.73
C PHE A 218 -5.52 -12.42 4.27
N ASP A 219 -5.17 -11.47 5.14
CA ASP A 219 -5.27 -10.04 4.83
C ASP A 219 -4.19 -9.52 3.86
N THR A 220 -3.15 -10.33 3.65
CA THR A 220 -2.03 -10.10 2.76
C THR A 220 -1.65 -11.41 2.09
N ALA A 221 -1.47 -11.40 0.77
CA ALA A 221 -0.88 -12.53 0.06
C ALA A 221 0.65 -12.48 0.12
N PRO A 222 1.34 -13.64 0.12
CA PRO A 222 2.78 -13.67 -0.07
C PRO A 222 3.15 -12.97 -1.39
N THR A 223 4.29 -12.27 -1.40
CA THR A 223 4.71 -11.50 -2.57
C THR A 223 5.13 -12.43 -3.72
N GLY A 224 5.12 -11.90 -4.95
CA GLY A 224 5.67 -12.61 -6.10
C GLY A 224 7.14 -13.01 -5.92
N HIS A 225 7.92 -12.23 -5.16
CA HIS A 225 9.31 -12.58 -4.82
C HIS A 225 9.38 -13.82 -3.93
N THR A 226 8.64 -13.82 -2.81
CA THR A 226 8.56 -14.96 -1.89
C THR A 226 8.06 -16.22 -2.61
N LEU A 227 7.01 -16.08 -3.43
CA LEU A 227 6.47 -17.19 -4.22
C LEU A 227 7.46 -17.69 -5.29
N ARG A 228 8.20 -16.79 -5.96
CA ARG A 228 9.25 -17.16 -6.93
C ARG A 228 10.40 -17.91 -6.27
N LEU A 229 10.88 -17.45 -5.11
CA LEU A 229 11.95 -18.11 -4.34
C LEU A 229 11.59 -19.57 -4.01
N LEU A 230 10.32 -19.83 -3.77
CA LEU A 230 9.78 -21.14 -3.39
C LEU A 230 9.30 -21.96 -4.59
N SER A 231 8.98 -21.32 -5.72
CA SER A 231 8.69 -21.95 -7.02
C SER A 231 9.95 -22.34 -7.80
N LEU A 232 11.11 -22.30 -7.14
CA LEU A 232 12.39 -22.84 -7.62
C LEU A 232 12.64 -24.35 -7.32
N PRO A 233 11.68 -25.30 -7.24
CA PRO A 233 12.00 -26.72 -7.07
C PRO A 233 12.99 -27.26 -8.11
N LYS A 234 13.00 -26.71 -9.34
CA LYS A 234 13.99 -27.06 -10.38
C LYS A 234 15.42 -26.57 -10.08
N ALA A 235 15.57 -25.48 -9.33
CA ALA A 235 16.89 -25.08 -8.83
C ALA A 235 17.26 -25.91 -7.60
N TRP A 236 16.30 -26.21 -6.71
CA TRP A 236 16.59 -26.90 -5.45
C TRP A 236 17.03 -28.36 -5.65
N SER A 237 16.41 -29.10 -6.58
CA SER A 237 16.79 -30.50 -6.83
C SER A 237 18.20 -30.68 -7.42
N GLY A 238 18.71 -29.71 -8.19
CA GLY A 238 20.04 -29.75 -8.81
C GLY A 238 21.12 -28.97 -8.03
N PHE A 239 20.75 -27.83 -7.43
CA PHE A 239 21.66 -26.97 -6.66
C PHE A 239 21.98 -27.54 -5.27
N LEU A 240 21.06 -28.31 -4.67
CA LEU A 240 21.26 -28.96 -3.35
C LEU A 240 21.93 -30.35 -3.44
N ALA A 241 22.24 -30.82 -4.66
CA ALA A 241 22.91 -32.10 -4.86
C ALA A 241 24.45 -31.96 -4.82
N ASP A 242 24.99 -30.83 -5.31
CA ASP A 242 26.43 -30.69 -5.62
C ASP A 242 27.14 -29.48 -4.94
N ASN A 243 26.49 -28.70 -4.06
CA ASN A 243 27.09 -27.50 -3.44
C ASN A 243 27.00 -27.50 -1.89
N ASP A 244 28.06 -27.91 -1.21
CA ASP A 244 28.19 -27.87 0.26
C ASP A 244 28.39 -26.44 0.82
N GLN A 245 28.71 -25.47 -0.02
CA GLN A 245 28.81 -24.04 0.34
C GLN A 245 27.73 -23.25 -0.42
N GLY A 246 26.51 -23.23 0.13
CA GLY A 246 25.36 -22.55 -0.46
C GLY A 246 25.48 -21.02 -0.46
N ALA A 247 24.69 -20.37 -1.32
CA ALA A 247 24.62 -18.92 -1.49
C ALA A 247 24.52 -18.17 -0.14
N SER A 248 25.30 -17.09 -0.03
CA SER A 248 25.52 -16.28 1.20
C SER A 248 24.26 -15.79 1.92
N CYS A 249 23.09 -15.85 1.28
CA CYS A 249 21.84 -15.24 1.72
C CYS A 249 20.78 -16.27 2.22
N LEU A 250 21.01 -17.58 2.02
CA LEU A 250 19.98 -18.62 2.23
C LEU A 250 20.18 -19.45 3.51
N GLY A 251 21.24 -19.19 4.28
CA GLY A 251 21.53 -19.90 5.52
C GLY A 251 21.87 -21.39 5.31
N PRO A 252 22.06 -22.15 6.40
CA PRO A 252 22.44 -23.56 6.32
C PRO A 252 21.37 -24.41 5.61
N HIS A 253 21.83 -25.17 4.60
CA HIS A 253 21.07 -26.08 3.73
C HIS A 253 20.10 -27.06 4.43
N SER A 254 20.27 -27.31 5.72
CA SER A 254 19.51 -28.30 6.48
C SER A 254 18.07 -27.89 6.80
N GLY A 255 17.81 -26.60 7.06
CA GLY A 255 16.49 -26.11 7.48
C GLY A 255 15.42 -26.20 6.39
N LEU A 256 15.78 -25.88 5.14
CA LEU A 256 14.85 -25.83 4.00
C LEU A 256 14.54 -27.22 3.42
N LYS A 257 15.53 -28.13 3.41
CA LYS A 257 15.37 -29.50 2.87
C LYS A 257 14.37 -30.34 3.68
N MET A 258 14.21 -30.05 4.97
CA MET A 258 13.29 -30.78 5.86
C MET A 258 11.80 -30.45 5.63
N GLN A 259 11.47 -29.42 4.83
CA GLN A 259 10.09 -28.95 4.68
C GLN A 259 9.64 -28.75 3.23
N GLU A 260 10.42 -29.24 2.26
CA GLU A 260 10.11 -29.18 0.83
C GLU A 260 8.71 -29.75 0.52
N LEU A 261 8.34 -30.88 1.13
CA LEU A 261 7.02 -31.49 0.98
C LEU A 261 5.88 -30.57 1.45
N ARG A 262 6.10 -29.84 2.55
CA ARG A 262 5.11 -28.90 3.11
C ARG A 262 4.95 -27.69 2.21
N PHE A 263 6.05 -27.12 1.74
CA PHE A 263 6.01 -25.99 0.81
C PHE A 263 5.37 -26.36 -0.51
N LYS A 264 5.68 -27.54 -1.04
CA LYS A 264 5.02 -28.06 -2.23
C LYS A 264 3.52 -28.19 -2.03
N ALA A 265 3.08 -28.80 -0.92
CA ALA A 265 1.66 -28.91 -0.60
C ALA A 265 0.97 -27.54 -0.47
N ALA A 266 1.64 -26.56 0.13
CA ALA A 266 1.13 -25.19 0.23
C ALA A 266 1.02 -24.51 -1.14
N LEU A 267 2.02 -24.66 -2.01
CA LEU A 267 1.98 -24.15 -3.38
C LEU A 267 0.88 -24.83 -4.21
N ASP A 268 0.74 -26.15 -4.10
CA ASP A 268 -0.31 -26.91 -4.76
C ASP A 268 -1.70 -26.41 -4.31
N ALA A 269 -1.89 -26.16 -3.00
CA ALA A 269 -3.13 -25.60 -2.47
C ALA A 269 -3.39 -24.15 -2.93
N LEU A 270 -2.35 -23.33 -3.08
CA LEU A 270 -2.46 -21.95 -3.60
C LEU A 270 -2.86 -21.91 -5.08
N CYS A 271 -2.34 -22.85 -5.88
CA CYS A 271 -2.62 -22.96 -7.30
C CYS A 271 -3.93 -23.71 -7.61
N ASP A 272 -4.53 -24.42 -6.63
CA ASP A 272 -5.82 -25.09 -6.81
C ASP A 272 -6.98 -24.07 -6.75
N PRO A 273 -7.67 -23.81 -7.88
CA PRO A 273 -8.77 -22.85 -7.93
C PRO A 273 -10.00 -23.28 -7.11
N ALA A 274 -10.14 -24.55 -6.76
CA ALA A 274 -11.21 -25.03 -5.89
C ALA A 274 -10.94 -24.74 -4.41
N LEU A 275 -9.67 -24.63 -4.03
CA LEU A 275 -9.25 -24.39 -2.64
C LEU A 275 -8.94 -22.92 -2.37
N THR A 276 -8.45 -22.18 -3.35
CA THR A 276 -7.91 -20.84 -3.15
C THR A 276 -8.52 -19.83 -4.12
N THR A 277 -8.90 -18.66 -3.59
CA THR A 277 -9.26 -17.46 -4.36
C THR A 277 -8.32 -16.34 -3.98
N ILE A 278 -7.77 -15.66 -4.99
CA ILE A 278 -6.99 -14.44 -4.80
C ILE A 278 -7.86 -13.22 -5.09
N ILE A 279 -7.98 -12.33 -4.11
CA ILE A 279 -8.75 -11.09 -4.18
C ILE A 279 -7.77 -9.93 -4.32
N LEU A 280 -7.70 -9.36 -5.52
CA LEU A 280 -6.98 -8.14 -5.82
C LEU A 280 -7.83 -6.95 -5.31
N VAL A 281 -7.38 -6.28 -4.26
CA VAL A 281 -8.02 -5.07 -3.75
C VAL A 281 -7.33 -3.85 -4.35
N THR A 282 -8.11 -2.99 -4.98
CA THR A 282 -7.65 -1.74 -5.58
C THR A 282 -8.57 -0.58 -5.21
N ARG A 283 -8.21 0.63 -5.65
CA ARG A 283 -9.07 1.82 -5.62
C ARG A 283 -9.28 2.32 -7.05
N ALA A 284 -10.27 3.18 -7.24
CA ALA A 284 -10.43 3.97 -8.47
C ALA A 284 -9.31 5.03 -8.58
N ASP A 285 -8.07 4.56 -8.74
CA ASP A 285 -6.84 5.35 -8.86
C ASP A 285 -5.94 4.65 -9.88
N ALA A 286 -5.43 5.39 -10.87
CA ALA A 286 -4.65 4.82 -11.96
C ALA A 286 -3.40 4.06 -11.47
N GLY A 287 -2.74 4.56 -10.41
CA GLY A 287 -1.58 3.91 -9.84
C GLY A 287 -1.92 2.62 -9.10
N ALA A 288 -3.03 2.58 -8.36
CA ALA A 288 -3.51 1.37 -7.69
C ALA A 288 -3.98 0.32 -8.70
N ILE A 289 -4.71 0.71 -9.74
CA ILE A 289 -5.16 -0.18 -10.82
C ILE A 289 -3.96 -0.73 -11.60
N GLY A 290 -2.99 0.11 -11.96
CA GLY A 290 -1.78 -0.33 -12.64
C GLY A 290 -0.94 -1.32 -11.83
N GLU A 291 -0.85 -1.14 -10.51
CA GLU A 291 -0.20 -2.11 -9.62
C GLU A 291 -0.98 -3.43 -9.56
N ALA A 292 -2.30 -3.38 -9.35
CA ALA A 292 -3.14 -4.57 -9.32
C ALA A 292 -3.05 -5.37 -10.64
N SER A 293 -2.93 -4.68 -11.78
CA SER A 293 -2.74 -5.29 -13.11
C SER A 293 -1.44 -6.08 -13.16
N ARG A 294 -0.31 -5.46 -12.75
CA ARG A 294 0.99 -6.16 -12.72
C ARG A 294 0.94 -7.37 -11.78
N THR A 295 0.41 -7.18 -10.57
CA THR A 295 0.27 -8.29 -9.60
C THR A 295 -0.59 -9.42 -10.16
N SER A 296 -1.68 -9.11 -10.87
CA SER A 296 -2.52 -10.11 -11.52
C SER A 296 -1.72 -10.98 -12.49
N ASP A 297 -0.96 -10.35 -13.39
CA ASP A 297 -0.13 -11.04 -14.39
C ASP A 297 0.93 -11.92 -13.72
N GLU A 298 1.62 -11.40 -12.71
CA GLU A 298 2.65 -12.16 -11.98
C GLU A 298 2.07 -13.40 -11.28
N LEU A 299 0.89 -13.27 -10.67
CA LEU A 299 0.22 -14.37 -10.01
C LEU A 299 -0.32 -15.40 -11.01
N GLN A 300 -0.76 -14.97 -12.20
CA GLN A 300 -1.15 -15.90 -13.27
C GLN A 300 0.05 -16.72 -13.77
N ILE A 301 1.22 -16.10 -13.93
CA ILE A 301 2.46 -16.80 -14.31
C ILE A 301 2.82 -17.88 -13.27
N LEU A 302 2.52 -17.62 -12.00
CA LEU A 302 2.75 -18.56 -10.90
C LEU A 302 1.67 -19.65 -10.76
N GLY A 303 0.61 -19.60 -11.57
CA GLY A 303 -0.48 -20.59 -11.56
C GLY A 303 -1.65 -20.26 -10.62
N LEU A 304 -1.68 -19.07 -10.01
CA LEU A 304 -2.78 -18.63 -9.15
C LEU A 304 -3.89 -18.00 -10.01
N LEU A 305 -4.68 -18.87 -10.66
CA LEU A 305 -5.60 -18.47 -11.73
C LEU A 305 -6.98 -18.00 -11.24
N ASN A 306 -7.43 -18.42 -10.05
CA ASN A 306 -8.72 -18.02 -9.50
C ASN A 306 -8.65 -16.64 -8.84
N GLN A 307 -8.65 -15.60 -9.67
CA GLN A 307 -8.52 -14.21 -9.25
C GLN A 307 -9.85 -13.46 -9.33
N ARG A 308 -10.06 -12.52 -8.40
CA ARG A 308 -11.19 -11.58 -8.37
C ARG A 308 -10.69 -10.18 -8.07
N LEU A 309 -11.42 -9.17 -8.54
CA LEU A 309 -11.11 -7.76 -8.31
C LEU A 309 -12.13 -7.14 -7.35
N VAL A 310 -11.64 -6.47 -6.30
CA VAL A 310 -12.45 -5.61 -5.43
C VAL A 310 -11.98 -4.17 -5.59
N ILE A 311 -12.85 -3.32 -6.09
CA ILE A 311 -12.60 -1.87 -6.21
C ILE A 311 -13.19 -1.22 -4.97
N ASN A 312 -12.33 -0.87 -4.02
CA ASN A 312 -12.72 -0.32 -2.74
C ASN A 312 -12.78 1.22 -2.76
N GLY A 313 -13.69 1.76 -1.96
CA GLY A 313 -13.83 3.20 -1.75
C GLY A 313 -14.19 3.96 -3.01
N VAL A 314 -15.07 3.40 -3.86
CA VAL A 314 -15.61 4.10 -5.03
C VAL A 314 -16.39 5.32 -4.54
N PHE A 315 -15.93 6.50 -4.94
CA PHE A 315 -16.50 7.76 -4.50
C PHE A 315 -17.45 8.31 -5.55
N HIS A 316 -18.60 8.81 -5.09
CA HIS A 316 -19.54 9.58 -5.88
C HIS A 316 -19.77 10.90 -5.14
N ALA A 317 -19.67 12.03 -5.84
CA ALA A 317 -19.88 13.33 -5.23
C ALA A 317 -21.32 13.42 -4.72
N THR A 318 -21.48 13.84 -3.46
CA THR A 318 -22.81 14.16 -2.91
C THR A 318 -23.22 15.56 -3.35
N ASP A 319 -22.27 16.48 -3.43
CA ASP A 319 -22.44 17.79 -4.06
C ASP A 319 -21.57 17.92 -5.32
N SER A 320 -22.21 17.96 -6.48
CA SER A 320 -21.53 18.12 -7.78
C SER A 320 -20.97 19.53 -8.02
N HIS A 321 -21.30 20.51 -7.18
CA HIS A 321 -20.75 21.87 -7.27
C HIS A 321 -19.46 22.04 -6.45
N ASP A 322 -19.14 21.07 -5.58
CA ASP A 322 -17.85 21.05 -4.89
C ASP A 322 -16.74 20.64 -5.86
N ALA A 323 -15.84 21.57 -6.17
CA ALA A 323 -14.81 21.36 -7.18
C ALA A 323 -13.85 20.20 -6.81
N VAL A 324 -13.60 19.97 -5.52
CA VAL A 324 -12.73 18.89 -5.04
C VAL A 324 -13.43 17.55 -5.21
N ALA A 325 -14.70 17.45 -4.80
CA ALA A 325 -15.50 16.24 -4.95
C ALA A 325 -15.73 15.88 -6.42
N ALA A 326 -16.14 16.85 -7.24
CA ALA A 326 -16.33 16.63 -8.68
C ALA A 326 -15.03 16.14 -9.35
N ALA A 327 -13.88 16.72 -8.99
CA ALA A 327 -12.59 16.29 -9.53
C ALA A 327 -12.17 14.89 -9.03
N LEU A 328 -12.44 14.56 -7.76
CA LEU A 328 -12.18 13.22 -7.21
C LEU A 328 -13.01 12.14 -7.92
N GLU A 329 -14.29 12.41 -8.15
CA GLU A 329 -15.18 11.50 -8.89
C GLU A 329 -14.74 11.35 -10.35
N ASP A 330 -14.44 12.45 -11.05
CA ASP A 330 -13.97 12.42 -12.44
C ASP A 330 -12.65 11.64 -12.60
N LEU A 331 -11.68 11.86 -11.70
CA LEU A 331 -10.43 11.09 -11.68
C LEU A 331 -10.68 9.60 -11.44
N GLY A 332 -11.60 9.27 -10.52
CA GLY A 332 -11.99 7.89 -10.24
C GLY A 332 -12.62 7.22 -11.47
N THR A 333 -13.60 7.88 -12.09
CA THR A 333 -14.25 7.40 -13.32
C THR A 333 -13.24 7.20 -14.45
N LYS A 334 -12.37 8.19 -14.70
CA LYS A 334 -11.30 8.06 -15.72
C LYS A 334 -10.38 6.87 -15.45
N ALA A 335 -10.02 6.62 -14.19
CA ALA A 335 -9.17 5.48 -13.83
C ALA A 335 -9.87 4.14 -14.07
N LEU A 336 -11.17 4.05 -13.77
CA LEU A 336 -11.98 2.86 -14.04
C LEU A 336 -12.19 2.65 -15.54
N ASP A 337 -12.48 3.72 -16.29
CA ASP A 337 -12.63 3.69 -17.74
C ASP A 337 -11.32 3.28 -18.42
N ALA A 338 -10.16 3.65 -17.87
CA ALA A 338 -8.84 3.28 -18.38
C ALA A 338 -8.32 1.94 -17.83
N MET A 339 -9.14 1.15 -17.12
CA MET A 339 -8.71 -0.10 -16.51
C MET A 339 -8.14 -1.09 -17.55
N PRO A 340 -6.97 -1.70 -17.30
CA PRO A 340 -6.38 -2.71 -18.18
C PRO A 340 -7.30 -3.93 -18.43
N GLU A 341 -7.19 -4.54 -19.61
CA GLU A 341 -8.08 -5.65 -20.04
C GLU A 341 -7.99 -6.88 -19.14
N ASN A 342 -6.79 -7.23 -18.66
CA ASN A 342 -6.56 -8.36 -17.75
C ASN A 342 -7.41 -8.22 -16.47
N LEU A 343 -7.51 -7.00 -15.90
CA LEU A 343 -8.35 -6.72 -14.75
C LEU A 343 -9.84 -6.64 -15.11
N ARG A 344 -10.18 -6.05 -16.26
CA ARG A 344 -11.58 -5.97 -16.73
C ARG A 344 -12.20 -7.36 -16.90
N ALA A 345 -11.40 -8.34 -17.32
CA ALA A 345 -11.83 -9.72 -17.52
C ALA A 345 -12.12 -10.47 -16.20
N LEU A 346 -11.62 -10.00 -15.05
CA LEU A 346 -11.85 -10.65 -13.76
C LEU A 346 -13.28 -10.41 -13.26
N PRO A 347 -13.86 -11.32 -12.46
CA PRO A 347 -15.06 -11.02 -11.69
C PRO A 347 -14.82 -9.86 -10.73
N GLN A 348 -15.69 -8.85 -10.77
CA GLN A 348 -15.49 -7.60 -10.03
C GLN A 348 -16.59 -7.34 -9.01
N ASP A 349 -16.18 -6.76 -7.89
CA ASP A 349 -17.06 -6.25 -6.85
C ASP A 349 -16.65 -4.81 -6.51
N GLN A 350 -17.62 -3.91 -6.34
CA GLN A 350 -17.38 -2.53 -5.95
C GLN A 350 -17.88 -2.26 -4.53
N VAL A 351 -17.04 -1.61 -3.72
CA VAL A 351 -17.40 -1.16 -2.38
C VAL A 351 -17.40 0.37 -2.37
N PRO A 352 -18.53 1.02 -2.06
CA PRO A 352 -18.62 2.47 -2.06
C PRO A 352 -17.82 3.07 -0.90
N LEU A 353 -17.36 4.32 -1.07
CA LEU A 353 -16.78 5.10 0.01
C LEU A 353 -17.81 5.30 1.13
N ARG A 354 -17.42 4.99 2.37
CA ARG A 354 -18.27 5.18 3.56
C ARG A 354 -17.88 6.44 4.31
N ALA A 355 -18.87 7.07 4.97
CA ALA A 355 -18.71 8.29 5.75
C ALA A 355 -18.01 8.08 7.10
N PHE A 356 -17.86 6.82 7.53
CA PHE A 356 -17.27 6.44 8.81
C PHE A 356 -15.94 5.71 8.60
N ASP A 357 -15.06 5.81 9.60
CA ASP A 357 -13.84 4.99 9.65
C ASP A 357 -14.18 3.54 10.00
N THR A 358 -13.39 2.58 9.50
CA THR A 358 -13.65 1.13 9.67
C THR A 358 -13.22 0.59 11.04
N VAL A 359 -13.35 1.40 12.10
CA VAL A 359 -12.97 0.99 13.46
C VAL A 359 -14.17 0.34 14.16
N GLY A 360 -13.96 -0.87 14.69
CA GLY A 360 -14.97 -1.64 15.39
C GLY A 360 -15.87 -2.49 14.49
N LEU A 361 -16.43 -3.55 15.08
CA LEU A 361 -17.23 -4.55 14.36
C LEU A 361 -18.46 -3.97 13.66
N ALA A 362 -19.11 -2.95 14.24
CA ALA A 362 -20.29 -2.33 13.65
C ALA A 362 -19.96 -1.63 12.32
N ALA A 363 -18.87 -0.85 12.28
CA ALA A 363 -18.38 -0.20 11.07
C ALA A 363 -17.97 -1.24 10.01
N LEU A 364 -17.27 -2.30 10.42
CA LEU A 364 -16.85 -3.38 9.53
C LEU A 364 -18.04 -4.13 8.89
N ARG A 365 -19.10 -4.42 9.67
CA ARG A 365 -20.33 -5.02 9.14
C ARG A 365 -21.06 -4.09 8.17
N ALA A 366 -20.99 -2.78 8.39
CA ALA A 366 -21.59 -1.75 7.54
C ALA A 366 -20.76 -1.44 6.29
N LEU A 367 -19.49 -1.88 6.22
CA LEU A 367 -18.62 -1.67 5.07
C LEU A 367 -19.18 -2.33 3.81
N LEU A 368 -19.51 -3.63 3.91
CA LEU A 368 -20.06 -4.42 2.80
C LEU A 368 -21.58 -4.20 2.67
N PRO A 369 -22.12 -3.99 1.46
CA PRO A 369 -23.56 -3.91 1.22
C PRO A 369 -24.33 -5.02 1.94
N GLN A 370 -25.39 -4.65 2.65
CA GLN A 370 -26.28 -5.60 3.30
C GLN A 370 -27.46 -5.90 2.37
N ALA A 371 -27.81 -7.18 2.23
CA ALA A 371 -29.00 -7.57 1.49
C ALA A 371 -30.31 -7.10 2.16
N ASN A 372 -30.27 -6.82 3.48
CA ASN A 372 -31.42 -6.45 4.32
C ASN A 372 -31.01 -5.60 5.54
N ALA A 373 -30.43 -4.41 5.37
CA ALA A 373 -30.39 -3.43 6.47
C ALA A 373 -30.86 -2.05 6.01
N ALA A 374 -32.17 -1.84 6.19
CA ALA A 374 -32.72 -0.55 6.52
C ALA A 374 -32.34 -0.23 7.98
N GLN A 375 -31.09 0.16 8.23
CA GLN A 375 -30.74 0.92 9.43
C GLN A 375 -29.66 1.92 9.03
N GLY A 376 -30.11 3.13 8.70
CA GLY A 376 -29.23 4.28 8.69
C GLY A 376 -28.65 4.43 10.09
N VAL A 377 -27.33 4.31 10.20
CA VAL A 377 -26.62 5.00 11.28
C VAL A 377 -26.69 6.48 10.92
N SER A 378 -27.86 7.09 11.15
CA SER A 378 -28.00 8.55 11.24
C SER A 378 -27.34 8.96 12.55
N GLY A 379 -26.01 8.95 12.57
CA GLY A 379 -25.31 9.88 13.42
C GLY A 379 -25.62 11.26 12.88
N THR A 380 -26.40 12.04 13.61
CA THR A 380 -26.46 13.49 13.40
C THR A 380 -25.03 13.99 13.42
N VAL A 381 -24.50 14.34 12.25
CA VAL A 381 -23.23 15.05 12.16
C VAL A 381 -23.52 16.43 12.72
N GLU A 382 -23.28 16.61 14.01
CA GLU A 382 -23.12 17.95 14.55
C GLU A 382 -22.09 18.66 13.66
N PRO A 383 -22.33 19.92 13.24
CA PRO A 383 -21.33 20.68 12.51
C PRO A 383 -20.17 20.93 13.47
N LEU A 384 -19.25 19.97 13.53
CA LEU A 384 -17.95 20.17 14.15
C LEU A 384 -17.29 21.27 13.34
N SER A 385 -17.15 22.42 13.99
CA SER A 385 -16.12 23.39 13.67
C SER A 385 -14.79 22.64 13.79
N LEU A 386 -14.37 21.98 12.71
CA LEU A 386 -13.00 21.53 12.54
C LEU A 386 -12.16 22.81 12.59
N ALA A 387 -11.69 23.19 13.78
CA ALA A 387 -10.62 24.15 13.91
C ALA A 387 -9.47 23.54 13.09
N VAL A 388 -9.10 24.18 11.97
CA VAL A 388 -8.12 23.68 11.01
C VAL A 388 -6.84 23.31 11.78
N PRO A 389 -6.57 22.04 12.09
CA PRO A 389 -5.37 21.68 12.84
C PRO A 389 -4.25 21.64 11.81
N LEU A 390 -3.23 22.46 12.05
CA LEU A 390 -2.02 22.60 11.25
C LEU A 390 -2.26 23.04 9.79
N GLN A 391 -2.27 24.36 9.59
CA GLN A 391 -1.58 24.91 8.41
C GLN A 391 -0.08 24.63 8.58
N GLY A 392 0.33 23.37 8.40
CA GLY A 392 1.74 23.04 8.24
C GLY A 392 2.28 23.88 7.09
N ALA A 393 3.53 24.32 7.19
CA ALA A 393 4.14 25.09 6.12
C ALA A 393 4.14 24.25 4.81
N GLY A 394 4.05 24.91 3.66
CA GLY A 394 4.08 24.24 2.36
C GLY A 394 5.46 23.70 2.02
N LEU A 395 5.58 22.99 0.90
CA LEU A 395 6.89 22.51 0.41
C LEU A 395 7.86 23.65 0.08
N ASP A 396 7.36 24.86 -0.19
CA ASP A 396 8.16 26.06 -0.35
C ASP A 396 9.03 26.34 0.89
N ALA A 397 8.45 26.22 2.09
CA ALA A 397 9.16 26.42 3.35
C ALA A 397 10.15 25.29 3.64
N LEU A 398 9.84 24.06 3.21
CA LEU A 398 10.79 22.94 3.29
C LEU A 398 11.98 23.17 2.34
N ALA A 399 11.72 23.60 1.11
CA ALA A 399 12.77 23.95 0.16
C ALA A 399 13.64 25.12 0.65
N ASP A 400 13.04 26.15 1.26
CA ASP A 400 13.76 27.24 1.94
C ASP A 400 14.69 26.69 3.03
N ALA A 401 14.19 25.81 3.90
CA ALA A 401 14.95 25.23 4.99
C ALA A 401 16.11 24.34 4.50
N LEU A 402 15.91 23.59 3.41
CA LEU A 402 16.95 22.75 2.81
C LEU A 402 18.02 23.57 2.09
N ALA A 403 17.63 24.65 1.41
CA ALA A 403 18.54 25.53 0.67
C ALA A 403 19.48 26.36 1.55
N GLN A 404 19.23 26.44 2.86
CA GLN A 404 20.14 27.04 3.83
C GLN A 404 21.50 26.33 3.84
N ALA A 405 21.53 25.03 3.53
CA ALA A 405 22.78 24.32 3.30
C ALA A 405 23.40 24.68 1.94
N GLY A 406 24.74 24.62 1.86
CA GLY A 406 25.44 24.78 0.58
C GLY A 406 25.28 23.58 -0.35
N GLN A 407 25.21 22.39 0.24
CA GLN A 407 25.19 21.08 -0.40
C GLN A 407 24.66 20.04 0.58
N GLY A 408 24.40 18.81 0.10
CA GLY A 408 24.02 17.71 0.97
C GLY A 408 23.14 16.68 0.26
N LEU A 409 22.91 15.57 0.96
CA LEU A 409 22.05 14.49 0.53
C LEU A 409 20.64 14.71 1.11
N ILE A 410 19.63 14.62 0.25
CA ILE A 410 18.22 14.61 0.63
C ILE A 410 17.64 13.29 0.17
N MET A 411 17.12 12.48 1.10
CA MET A 411 16.46 11.22 0.76
C MET A 411 14.98 11.32 1.06
N VAL A 412 14.15 11.09 0.05
CA VAL A 412 12.69 11.08 0.17
C VAL A 412 12.22 9.65 0.31
N MET A 413 11.71 9.31 1.49
CA MET A 413 11.35 7.96 1.88
C MET A 413 9.88 7.84 2.26
N GLY A 414 9.35 6.62 2.24
CA GLY A 414 7.95 6.34 2.55
C GLY A 414 7.44 5.09 1.82
N LYS A 415 6.17 4.74 2.04
CA LYS A 415 5.55 3.58 1.40
C LYS A 415 5.29 3.82 -0.09
N GLY A 416 4.91 2.75 -0.81
CA GLY A 416 4.55 2.86 -2.23
C GLY A 416 3.30 3.74 -2.41
N GLY A 417 3.34 4.70 -3.33
CA GLY A 417 2.17 5.50 -3.70
C GLY A 417 1.84 6.72 -2.85
N VAL A 418 2.56 6.99 -1.77
CA VAL A 418 2.39 8.21 -0.94
C VAL A 418 2.83 9.50 -1.67
N GLY A 419 3.48 9.38 -2.85
CA GLY A 419 3.91 10.51 -3.67
C GLY A 419 5.36 10.96 -3.49
N LYS A 420 6.25 10.05 -3.07
CA LYS A 420 7.70 10.32 -2.90
C LYS A 420 8.33 10.96 -4.13
N THR A 421 8.14 10.36 -5.30
CA THR A 421 8.67 10.85 -6.58
C THR A 421 8.23 12.29 -6.88
N THR A 422 6.95 12.61 -6.64
CA THR A 422 6.42 13.97 -6.80
C THR A 422 7.08 14.95 -5.84
N VAL A 423 7.19 14.58 -4.55
CA VAL A 423 7.83 15.42 -3.53
C VAL A 423 9.32 15.60 -3.81
N ALA A 424 10.04 14.55 -4.22
CA ALA A 424 11.44 14.59 -4.58
C ALA A 424 11.70 15.51 -5.78
N ALA A 425 10.91 15.37 -6.85
CA ALA A 425 11.01 16.21 -8.03
C ALA A 425 10.69 17.68 -7.70
N ALA A 426 9.64 17.94 -6.93
CA ALA A 426 9.27 19.29 -6.49
C ALA A 426 10.40 19.94 -5.66
N LEU A 427 10.97 19.22 -4.69
CA LEU A 427 12.07 19.72 -3.87
C LEU A 427 13.34 19.97 -4.68
N ALA A 428 13.67 19.11 -5.65
CA ALA A 428 14.78 19.31 -6.56
C ALA A 428 14.62 20.61 -7.37
N LEU A 429 13.43 20.84 -7.94
CA LEU A 429 13.11 22.10 -8.63
C LEU A 429 13.15 23.30 -7.69
N GLY A 430 12.64 23.15 -6.46
CA GLY A 430 12.67 24.21 -5.44
C GLY A 430 14.08 24.63 -5.05
N LEU A 431 15.03 23.68 -4.99
CA LEU A 431 16.45 23.97 -4.76
C LEU A 431 17.08 24.68 -5.96
N VAL A 432 16.76 24.25 -7.19
CA VAL A 432 17.23 24.91 -8.42
C VAL A 432 16.75 26.37 -8.50
N GLN A 433 15.47 26.63 -8.17
CA GLN A 433 14.94 27.99 -8.08
C GLN A 433 15.67 28.86 -7.05
N ARG A 434 16.29 28.24 -6.05
CA ARG A 434 17.10 28.91 -5.01
C ARG A 434 18.59 28.97 -5.40
N GLY A 435 18.91 28.78 -6.68
CA GLY A 435 20.25 28.91 -7.24
C GLY A 435 21.18 27.74 -6.94
N LYS A 436 20.66 26.57 -6.56
CA LYS A 436 21.45 25.38 -6.26
C LYS A 436 21.56 24.47 -7.48
N THR A 437 22.68 23.76 -7.61
CA THR A 437 22.81 22.65 -8.55
C THR A 437 22.36 21.36 -7.89
N VAL A 438 21.52 20.60 -8.59
CA VAL A 438 20.85 19.43 -8.03
C VAL A 438 21.01 18.22 -8.95
N HIS A 439 21.39 17.10 -8.37
CA HIS A 439 21.29 15.79 -8.99
C HIS A 439 20.09 15.04 -8.38
N LEU A 440 19.03 14.86 -9.15
CA LEU A 440 17.88 14.03 -8.80
C LEU A 440 18.10 12.60 -9.30
N SER A 441 17.97 11.61 -8.42
CA SER A 441 18.06 10.21 -8.77
C SER A 441 16.90 9.41 -8.15
N THR A 442 16.48 8.33 -8.80
CA THR A 442 15.50 7.37 -8.23
C THR A 442 16.10 5.97 -8.18
N THR A 443 15.79 5.24 -7.10
CA THR A 443 16.03 3.80 -6.98
C THR A 443 14.78 2.97 -7.26
N ASP A 444 13.65 3.60 -7.56
CA ASP A 444 12.40 2.89 -7.88
C ASP A 444 12.36 2.56 -9.39
N PRO A 445 12.37 1.27 -9.78
CA PRO A 445 12.33 0.89 -11.18
C PRO A 445 11.00 1.24 -11.88
N ALA A 446 9.93 1.49 -11.10
CA ALA A 446 8.65 1.96 -11.62
C ALA A 446 8.53 3.49 -11.65
N ALA A 447 9.45 4.23 -11.02
CA ALA A 447 9.40 5.69 -11.03
C ALA A 447 9.69 6.23 -12.43
N HIS A 448 8.73 6.97 -12.97
CA HIS A 448 8.85 7.66 -14.25
C HIS A 448 9.18 9.13 -14.01
N LEU A 449 10.38 9.41 -13.47
CA LEU A 449 10.86 10.77 -13.22
C LEU A 449 10.80 11.65 -14.48
N THR A 450 11.19 11.10 -15.63
CA THR A 450 11.13 11.79 -16.93
C THR A 450 9.71 12.19 -17.32
N LYS A 451 8.73 11.34 -17.01
CA LYS A 451 7.30 11.59 -17.26
C LYS A 451 6.68 12.52 -16.22
N THR A 452 7.31 12.64 -15.04
CA THR A 452 6.86 13.53 -13.97
C THR A 452 7.36 14.95 -14.22
N LEU A 453 8.60 15.11 -14.71
CA LEU A 453 9.20 16.41 -15.01
C LEU A 453 8.86 16.97 -16.39
N GLU A 454 8.68 16.12 -17.42
CA GLU A 454 8.36 16.52 -18.80
C GLU A 454 9.22 17.69 -19.35
N GLY A 455 10.54 17.63 -19.18
CA GLY A 455 11.45 18.66 -19.71
C GLY A 455 12.87 18.59 -19.16
N THR A 456 13.74 19.47 -19.67
CA THR A 456 15.10 19.69 -19.16
C THR A 456 15.16 21.03 -18.43
N VAL A 457 15.75 21.06 -17.24
CA VAL A 457 15.91 22.26 -16.43
C VAL A 457 17.40 22.53 -16.21
N GLU A 458 17.84 23.75 -16.51
CA GLU A 458 19.23 24.13 -16.25
C GLU A 458 19.55 24.04 -14.75
N GLY A 459 20.69 23.44 -14.41
CA GLY A 459 21.07 23.19 -13.01
C GLY A 459 20.43 21.94 -12.38
N LEU A 460 19.56 21.21 -13.09
CA LEU A 460 19.02 19.92 -12.67
C LEU A 460 19.55 18.78 -13.54
N ARG A 461 20.29 17.86 -12.93
CA ARG A 461 20.63 16.57 -13.54
C ARG A 461 19.65 15.51 -13.04
N VAL A 462 19.13 14.69 -13.94
CA VAL A 462 18.23 13.58 -13.59
C VAL A 462 18.84 12.28 -14.07
N ASP A 463 19.19 11.40 -13.13
CA ASP A 463 19.64 10.03 -13.41
C ASP A 463 18.69 9.01 -12.78
N ARG A 464 18.90 7.73 -13.10
CA ARG A 464 18.20 6.61 -12.48
C ARG A 464 19.19 5.50 -12.15
N ILE A 465 19.01 4.88 -11.00
CA ILE A 465 19.70 3.64 -10.64
C ILE A 465 18.83 2.50 -11.18
N ASP A 466 19.20 1.99 -12.35
CA ASP A 466 18.49 0.87 -12.99
C ASP A 466 19.13 -0.45 -12.52
N PRO A 467 18.39 -1.32 -11.81
CA PRO A 467 18.93 -2.57 -11.29
C PRO A 467 19.57 -3.45 -12.36
N ILE A 468 18.95 -3.55 -13.55
CA ILE A 468 19.45 -4.42 -14.62
C ILE A 468 20.79 -3.87 -15.16
N VAL A 469 20.84 -2.55 -15.40
CA VAL A 469 22.05 -1.90 -15.94
C VAL A 469 23.18 -1.92 -14.91
N GLU A 470 22.90 -1.61 -13.65
CA GLU A 470 23.93 -1.60 -12.61
C GLU A 470 24.42 -3.02 -12.28
N THR A 471 23.54 -4.03 -12.29
CA THR A 471 23.93 -5.44 -12.15
C THR A 471 24.87 -5.86 -13.27
N GLN A 472 24.53 -5.56 -14.52
CA GLN A 472 25.41 -5.88 -15.64
C GLN A 472 26.78 -5.19 -15.51
N ARG A 473 26.82 -3.91 -15.15
CA ARG A 473 28.09 -3.21 -14.89
C ARG A 473 28.90 -3.84 -13.76
N TYR A 474 28.23 -4.31 -12.72
CA TYR A 474 28.88 -5.00 -11.61
C TYR A 474 29.46 -6.35 -12.05
N ILE A 475 28.68 -7.15 -12.78
CA ILE A 475 29.13 -8.41 -13.39
C ILE A 475 30.37 -8.17 -14.26
N ASP A 476 30.31 -7.19 -15.17
CA ASP A 476 31.40 -6.87 -16.08
C ASP A 476 32.68 -6.52 -15.30
N LYS A 477 32.56 -5.72 -14.24
CA LYS A 477 33.67 -5.34 -13.35
C LYS A 477 34.28 -6.53 -12.60
N ILE A 478 33.46 -7.42 -12.05
CA ILE A 478 33.94 -8.61 -11.34
C ILE A 478 34.57 -9.60 -12.32
N MET A 479 33.96 -9.81 -13.49
CA MET A 479 34.48 -10.69 -14.54
C MET A 479 35.80 -10.18 -15.13
N ALA A 480 35.99 -8.86 -15.21
CA ALA A 480 37.25 -8.26 -15.63
C ALA A 480 38.35 -8.39 -14.57
N SER A 481 38.01 -8.36 -13.28
CA SER A 481 38.98 -8.36 -12.18
C SER A 481 39.31 -9.78 -11.69
N LYS A 482 38.29 -10.53 -11.26
CA LYS A 482 38.42 -11.88 -10.70
C LYS A 482 38.33 -12.98 -11.75
N GLY A 483 37.70 -12.71 -12.89
CA GLY A 483 37.55 -13.67 -13.99
C GLY A 483 38.73 -13.74 -14.96
N ALA A 484 39.78 -12.93 -14.76
CA ALA A 484 40.93 -12.85 -15.68
C ALA A 484 41.85 -14.08 -15.64
N GLY A 485 41.86 -14.83 -14.52
CA GLY A 485 42.70 -16.01 -14.31
C GLY A 485 41.95 -17.34 -14.31
N LEU A 486 40.65 -17.33 -14.57
CA LEU A 486 39.78 -18.50 -14.54
C LEU A 486 39.70 -19.17 -15.92
N ASP A 487 39.58 -20.50 -15.94
CA ASP A 487 39.30 -21.24 -17.17
C ASP A 487 37.86 -21.02 -17.68
N ALA A 488 37.52 -21.60 -18.83
CA ALA A 488 36.21 -21.38 -19.45
C ALA A 488 35.04 -21.92 -18.62
N GLN A 489 35.27 -23.00 -17.88
CA GLN A 489 34.25 -23.65 -17.06
C GLN A 489 34.08 -22.91 -15.73
N GLU A 490 35.19 -22.50 -15.12
CA GLU A 490 35.22 -21.65 -13.91
C GLU A 490 34.60 -20.27 -14.17
N ARG A 491 34.86 -19.65 -15.33
CA ARG A 491 34.19 -18.39 -15.72
C ARG A 491 32.68 -18.57 -15.89
N ALA A 492 32.24 -19.68 -16.47
CA ALA A 492 30.82 -19.96 -16.65
C ALA A 492 30.10 -20.14 -15.30
N LEU A 493 30.74 -20.86 -14.37
CA LEU A 493 30.23 -21.03 -13.02
C LEU A 493 30.14 -19.69 -12.26
N MET A 494 31.17 -18.86 -12.36
CA MET A 494 31.16 -17.53 -11.74
C MET A 494 30.08 -16.61 -12.33
N LEU A 495 29.87 -16.67 -13.64
CA LEU A 495 28.82 -15.91 -14.31
C LEU A 495 27.42 -16.32 -13.83
N GLU A 496 27.21 -17.61 -13.57
CA GLU A 496 25.95 -18.11 -13.04
C GLU A 496 25.72 -17.66 -11.59
N ASP A 497 26.75 -17.68 -10.75
CA ASP A 497 26.68 -17.15 -9.38
C ASP A 497 26.41 -15.63 -9.35
N LEU A 498 27.06 -14.87 -10.23
CA LEU A 498 26.84 -13.43 -10.37
C LEU A 498 25.49 -13.06 -11.00
N ARG A 499 24.73 -14.03 -11.52
CA ARG A 499 23.33 -13.85 -11.94
C ARG A 499 22.33 -14.07 -10.80
N SER A 500 22.82 -14.34 -9.60
CA SER A 500 21.97 -14.46 -8.41
C SER A 500 21.28 -13.13 -8.06
N PRO A 501 20.06 -13.18 -7.49
CA PRO A 501 19.38 -11.99 -6.99
C PRO A 501 20.19 -11.16 -5.98
N CYS A 502 21.02 -11.82 -5.14
CA CYS A 502 21.89 -11.12 -4.20
C CYS A 502 22.94 -10.24 -4.90
N THR A 503 23.34 -10.57 -6.13
CA THR A 503 24.29 -9.74 -6.90
C THR A 503 23.65 -8.43 -7.36
N GLU A 504 22.36 -8.47 -7.70
CA GLU A 504 21.61 -7.26 -8.05
C GLU A 504 21.58 -6.27 -6.89
N GLU A 505 21.30 -6.75 -5.67
CA GLU A 505 21.25 -5.92 -4.46
C GLU A 505 22.61 -5.24 -4.20
N VAL A 506 23.71 -5.98 -4.31
CA VAL A 506 25.07 -5.46 -4.15
C VAL A 506 25.40 -4.42 -5.23
N ALA A 507 25.01 -4.67 -6.48
CA ALA A 507 25.25 -3.76 -7.59
C ALA A 507 24.49 -2.44 -7.42
N VAL A 508 23.20 -2.51 -7.07
CA VAL A 508 22.36 -1.36 -6.75
C VAL A 508 22.92 -0.59 -5.56
N PHE A 509 23.41 -1.27 -4.52
CA PHE A 509 24.06 -0.64 -3.37
C PHE A 509 25.33 0.14 -3.77
N HIS A 510 26.18 -0.41 -4.64
CA HIS A 510 27.36 0.31 -5.14
C HIS A 510 26.99 1.56 -5.93
N ALA A 511 25.97 1.47 -6.79
CA ALA A 511 25.46 2.61 -7.53
C ALA A 511 24.89 3.69 -6.59
N PHE A 512 24.12 3.27 -5.59
CA PHE A 512 23.61 4.15 -4.53
C PHE A 512 24.75 4.86 -3.78
N SER A 513 25.78 4.12 -3.35
CA SER A 513 26.94 4.66 -2.64
C SER A 513 27.71 5.71 -3.47
N ARG A 514 27.81 5.50 -4.79
CA ARG A 514 28.38 6.48 -5.73
C ARG A 514 27.56 7.77 -5.74
N VAL A 515 26.24 7.67 -5.92
CA VAL A 515 25.33 8.83 -5.93
C VAL A 515 25.36 9.58 -4.60
N VAL A 516 25.34 8.87 -3.47
CA VAL A 516 25.48 9.46 -2.12
C VAL A 516 26.81 10.21 -1.94
N SER A 517 27.87 9.79 -2.64
CA SER A 517 29.18 10.47 -2.59
C SER A 517 29.21 11.80 -3.31
N GLU A 518 28.34 12.01 -4.30
CA GLU A 518 28.26 13.25 -5.07
C GLU A 518 27.70 14.43 -4.25
N ALA A 519 26.94 14.12 -3.19
CA ALA A 519 26.42 15.13 -2.25
C ALA A 519 27.52 15.91 -1.48
N ARG A 520 28.80 15.52 -1.65
CA ARG A 520 29.97 16.26 -1.16
C ARG A 520 30.25 17.56 -1.88
N SER A 521 29.71 17.75 -3.09
CA SER A 521 29.99 18.92 -3.92
C SER A 521 28.74 19.56 -4.54
N ALA A 522 27.56 18.95 -4.34
CA ALA A 522 26.28 19.43 -4.86
C ALA A 522 25.12 18.93 -3.98
N PHE A 523 23.90 19.36 -4.29
CA PHE A 523 22.73 18.69 -3.73
C PHE A 523 22.42 17.41 -4.49
N VAL A 524 22.16 16.34 -3.75
CA VAL A 524 21.62 15.09 -4.31
C VAL A 524 20.25 14.87 -3.69
N VAL A 525 19.22 14.76 -4.53
CA VAL A 525 17.87 14.38 -4.10
C VAL A 525 17.63 12.95 -4.57
N LEU A 526 17.38 12.05 -3.64
CA LEU A 526 17.20 10.63 -3.90
C LEU A 526 15.77 10.21 -3.58
N ASP A 527 15.01 9.88 -4.61
CA ASP A 527 13.69 9.24 -4.51
C ASP A 527 13.88 7.75 -4.25
N THR A 528 13.56 7.29 -3.03
CA THR A 528 13.80 5.89 -2.67
C THR A 528 12.69 4.97 -3.16
N ALA A 529 13.04 3.74 -3.49
CA ALA A 529 12.09 2.64 -3.63
C ALA A 529 11.21 2.47 -2.36
N PRO A 530 10.05 1.78 -2.44
CA PRO A 530 9.18 1.55 -1.28
C PRO A 530 9.92 0.95 -0.08
N THR A 531 9.50 1.33 1.14
CA THR A 531 10.09 0.95 2.45
C THR A 531 10.78 -0.42 2.56
N GLY A 532 10.21 -1.52 2.04
CA GLY A 532 10.82 -2.85 2.14
C GLY A 532 12.18 -2.95 1.43
N HIS A 533 12.29 -2.40 0.22
CA HIS A 533 13.56 -2.34 -0.51
C HIS A 533 14.52 -1.30 0.07
N SER A 534 13.99 -0.23 0.67
CA SER A 534 14.82 0.74 1.37
C SER A 534 15.49 0.14 2.62
N LEU A 535 14.80 -0.74 3.35
CA LEU A 535 15.36 -1.44 4.51
C LEU A 535 16.44 -2.44 4.09
N LEU A 536 16.21 -3.20 3.01
CA LEU A 536 17.23 -4.06 2.40
C LEU A 536 18.51 -3.29 2.04
N LEU A 537 18.36 -2.11 1.45
CA LEU A 537 19.50 -1.21 1.18
C LEU A 537 20.18 -0.75 2.47
N MET A 538 19.42 -0.43 3.53
CA MET A 538 20.00 -0.05 4.82
C MET A 538 20.73 -1.23 5.48
N ASP A 539 20.19 -2.44 5.44
CA ASP A 539 20.83 -3.65 5.96
C ASP A 539 22.14 -3.93 5.22
N ALA A 540 22.14 -3.82 3.88
CA ALA A 540 23.34 -3.90 3.07
C ALA A 540 24.37 -2.81 3.44
N THR A 541 23.92 -1.57 3.70
CA THR A 541 24.81 -0.50 4.17
C THR A 541 25.44 -0.83 5.52
N GLY A 542 24.67 -1.44 6.42
CA GLY A 542 25.10 -1.86 7.76
C GLY A 542 26.06 -3.03 7.73
N ALA A 543 25.77 -4.06 6.93
CA ALA A 543 26.65 -5.21 6.74
C ALA A 543 28.00 -4.78 6.14
N TYR A 544 27.99 -3.94 5.10
CA TYR A 544 29.21 -3.38 4.50
C TYR A 544 29.99 -2.52 5.49
N HIS A 545 29.30 -1.70 6.30
CA HIS A 545 29.93 -0.92 7.36
C HIS A 545 30.65 -1.84 8.36
N ARG A 546 29.98 -2.88 8.87
CA ARG A 546 30.60 -3.86 9.79
C ARG A 546 31.82 -4.55 9.16
N GLN A 547 31.73 -4.95 7.89
CA GLN A 547 32.84 -5.56 7.17
C GLN A 547 34.04 -4.61 7.06
N MET A 548 33.82 -3.38 6.60
CA MET A 548 34.88 -2.38 6.46
C MET A 548 35.52 -2.06 7.81
N MET A 549 34.73 -1.85 8.86
CA MET A 549 35.29 -1.57 10.19
C MET A 549 36.17 -2.72 10.70
N ARG A 550 35.79 -3.98 10.45
CA ARG A 550 36.61 -5.16 10.80
C ARG A 550 37.90 -5.28 9.99
N GLU A 551 37.86 -5.01 8.67
CA GLU A 551 39.05 -5.06 7.80
C GLU A 551 40.09 -3.98 8.18
N PHE A 552 39.62 -2.83 8.65
CA PHE A 552 40.47 -1.70 9.04
C PHE A 552 40.86 -1.69 10.53
N GLU A 553 40.34 -2.59 11.37
CA GLU A 553 40.64 -2.71 12.81
C GLU A 553 42.09 -3.14 13.15
N GLY A 554 43.00 -3.19 12.17
CA GLY A 554 44.43 -3.49 12.37
C GLY A 554 45.41 -2.70 11.50
N HIS A 555 44.94 -1.83 10.60
CA HIS A 555 45.78 -1.06 9.69
C HIS A 555 45.58 0.45 9.92
N GLY A 556 46.67 1.18 10.19
CA GLY A 556 46.68 2.55 10.70
C GLY A 556 45.72 3.57 10.04
N VAL A 557 45.38 4.57 10.85
CA VAL A 557 44.33 5.59 10.72
C VAL A 557 44.31 6.35 9.39
N GLY A 558 43.65 5.78 8.37
CA GLY A 558 42.89 6.54 7.39
C GLY A 558 41.44 6.62 7.86
N ARG A 559 40.85 7.82 7.96
CA ARG A 559 39.46 8.01 8.41
C ARG A 559 38.50 7.52 7.31
N VAL A 560 38.26 6.21 7.24
CA VAL A 560 37.33 5.60 6.27
C VAL A 560 35.93 6.12 6.59
N VAL A 561 35.36 6.94 5.70
CA VAL A 561 33.98 7.41 5.82
C VAL A 561 33.10 6.48 4.99
N THR A 562 32.43 5.57 5.67
CA THR A 562 31.47 4.65 5.05
C THR A 562 30.19 5.40 4.63
N PRO A 563 29.39 4.84 3.69
CA PRO A 563 28.09 5.42 3.32
C PRO A 563 27.16 5.58 4.53
N LEU A 564 27.11 4.60 5.44
CA LEU A 564 26.29 4.66 6.65
C LEU A 564 26.64 5.86 7.54
N MET A 565 27.94 6.14 7.74
CA MET A 565 28.37 7.30 8.52
C MET A 565 27.90 8.62 7.90
N ARG A 566 27.79 8.70 6.57
CA ARG A 566 27.24 9.89 5.89
C ARG A 566 25.73 9.99 6.08
N LEU A 567 25.03 8.87 6.05
CA LEU A 567 23.58 8.82 6.30
C LEU A 567 23.26 9.24 7.75
N GLN A 568 24.12 8.88 8.70
CA GLN A 568 24.01 9.24 10.12
C GLN A 568 24.35 10.71 10.41
N ASP A 569 25.13 11.38 9.55
CA ASP A 569 25.50 12.78 9.73
C ASP A 569 24.32 13.71 9.40
N PRO A 570 23.69 14.37 10.40
CA PRO A 570 22.53 15.21 10.19
C PRO A 570 22.85 16.53 9.47
N LEU A 571 24.13 16.93 9.35
CA LEU A 571 24.53 18.09 8.55
C LEU A 571 24.67 17.71 7.07
N TYR A 572 25.05 16.47 6.79
CA TYR A 572 25.21 15.94 5.44
C TYR A 572 23.90 15.40 4.86
N THR A 573 23.14 14.63 5.63
CA THR A 573 21.94 13.91 5.17
C THR A 573 20.68 14.46 5.80
N LYS A 574 19.66 14.71 4.97
CA LYS A 574 18.30 15.09 5.38
C LYS A 574 17.31 14.03 4.89
N ILE A 575 16.79 13.22 5.80
CA ILE A 575 15.74 12.25 5.48
C ILE A 575 14.36 12.91 5.58
N ILE A 576 13.54 12.77 4.55
CA ILE A 576 12.17 13.30 4.46
C ILE A 576 11.21 12.13 4.36
N LEU A 577 10.34 11.96 5.36
CA LEU A 577 9.31 10.93 5.37
C LEU A 577 8.01 11.45 4.76
N VAL A 578 7.61 10.88 3.63
CA VAL A 578 6.35 11.21 2.95
C VAL A 578 5.28 10.21 3.37
N THR A 579 4.12 10.72 3.79
CA THR A 579 2.98 9.90 4.19
C THR A 579 1.66 10.52 3.72
N LEU A 580 0.55 9.81 3.94
CA LEU A 580 -0.81 10.30 3.80
C LEU A 580 -1.41 10.43 5.20
N ALA A 581 -2.37 11.34 5.38
CA ALA A 581 -3.09 11.50 6.65
C ALA A 581 -4.16 10.40 6.83
N GLU A 582 -3.70 9.15 6.83
CA GLU A 582 -4.50 7.94 7.00
C GLU A 582 -3.80 7.01 8.02
N THR A 583 -4.56 6.24 8.79
CA THR A 583 -4.02 5.44 9.92
C THR A 583 -2.86 4.54 9.50
N THR A 584 -3.03 3.73 8.45
CA THR A 584 -2.00 2.78 8.01
C THR A 584 -0.77 3.48 7.44
N PRO A 585 -0.85 4.44 6.50
CA PRO A 585 0.31 5.22 6.07
C PRO A 585 1.07 5.91 7.21
N VAL A 586 0.38 6.48 8.21
CA VAL A 586 1.05 7.11 9.37
C VAL A 586 1.78 6.09 10.22
N SER A 587 1.14 4.98 10.60
CA SER A 587 1.79 3.91 11.38
C SER A 587 2.98 3.30 10.62
N GLN A 588 2.86 3.15 9.30
CA GLN A 588 3.96 2.65 8.46
C GLN A 588 5.13 3.63 8.35
N ALA A 589 4.87 4.94 8.29
CA ALA A 589 5.90 5.96 8.33
C ALA A 589 6.59 6.02 9.70
N GLN A 590 5.82 5.82 10.79
CA GLN A 590 6.36 5.70 12.15
C GLN A 590 7.29 4.49 12.28
N ALA A 591 6.87 3.30 11.83
CA ALA A 591 7.71 2.10 11.85
C ALA A 591 9.03 2.31 11.08
N LEU A 592 8.96 2.91 9.87
CA LEU A 592 10.16 3.27 9.12
C LEU A 592 11.07 4.24 9.90
N GLN A 593 10.49 5.23 10.59
CA GLN A 593 11.26 6.15 11.43
C GLN A 593 11.96 5.43 12.58
N GLU A 594 11.28 4.48 13.23
CA GLU A 594 11.87 3.66 14.30
C GLU A 594 13.03 2.81 13.76
N ASP A 595 12.88 2.22 12.58
CA ASP A 595 13.94 1.46 11.91
C ASP A 595 15.16 2.35 11.60
N LEU A 596 14.94 3.55 11.06
CA LEU A 596 16.00 4.53 10.81
C LEU A 596 16.71 4.95 12.12
N ARG A 597 15.95 5.16 13.20
CA ARG A 597 16.51 5.49 14.52
C ARG A 597 17.35 4.35 15.09
N ARG A 598 16.98 3.09 14.86
CA ARG A 598 17.84 1.94 15.22
C ARG A 598 19.19 1.99 14.48
N ALA A 599 19.22 2.51 13.26
CA ALA A 599 20.43 2.77 12.51
C ALA A 599 21.12 4.11 12.89
N SER A 600 20.68 4.79 13.95
CA SER A 600 21.15 6.13 14.36
C SER A 600 20.96 7.21 13.29
N ILE A 601 19.92 7.10 12.47
CA ILE A 601 19.52 8.08 11.47
C ILE A 601 18.22 8.73 11.94
N GLU A 602 18.25 10.04 12.15
CA GLU A 602 17.07 10.79 12.58
C GLU A 602 16.39 11.48 11.38
N PRO A 603 15.09 11.25 11.14
CA PRO A 603 14.37 11.97 10.11
C PRO A 603 14.34 13.48 10.33
N PHE A 604 14.59 14.25 9.27
CA PHE A 604 14.61 15.71 9.31
C PHE A 604 13.21 16.32 9.34
N ALA A 605 12.29 15.77 8.53
CA ALA A 605 10.92 16.27 8.40
C ALA A 605 9.96 15.18 7.92
N TRP A 606 8.67 15.39 8.21
CA TRP A 606 7.57 14.65 7.62
C TRP A 606 6.81 15.53 6.63
N VAL A 607 6.35 14.92 5.54
CA VAL A 607 5.50 15.55 4.53
C VAL A 607 4.20 14.76 4.45
N ILE A 608 3.10 15.41 4.84
CA ILE A 608 1.74 14.90 4.69
C ILE A 608 1.26 15.30 3.30
N ASN A 609 1.22 14.34 2.39
CA ASN A 609 0.82 14.57 1.01
C ASN A 609 -0.68 14.32 0.81
N LYS A 610 -1.25 14.94 -0.25
CA LYS A 610 -2.64 14.73 -0.70
C LYS A 610 -3.68 14.94 0.40
N SER A 611 -3.50 15.94 1.25
CA SER A 611 -4.47 16.25 2.29
C SER A 611 -5.78 16.77 1.67
N ILE A 612 -6.89 16.06 1.90
CA ILE A 612 -8.22 16.50 1.47
C ILE A 612 -8.69 17.63 2.39
N LEU A 613 -8.32 17.57 3.68
CA LEU A 613 -8.58 18.64 4.65
C LEU A 613 -8.02 19.98 4.16
N ALA A 614 -6.76 19.98 3.68
CA ALA A 614 -6.12 21.18 3.15
C ALA A 614 -6.65 21.62 1.79
N ALA A 615 -7.39 20.76 1.06
CA ALA A 615 -8.01 21.10 -0.22
C ALA A 615 -9.33 21.88 -0.06
N GLY A 616 -9.94 21.91 1.14
CA GLY A 616 -11.05 22.79 1.49
C GLY A 616 -12.44 22.37 1.02
N THR A 617 -12.65 21.07 0.74
CA THR A 617 -13.95 20.53 0.29
C THR A 617 -15.09 20.77 1.29
N GLN A 618 -16.28 20.99 0.75
CA GLN A 618 -17.55 21.11 1.46
C GLN A 618 -18.46 19.89 1.29
N ASP A 619 -18.06 18.90 0.48
CA ASP A 619 -18.87 17.70 0.23
C ASP A 619 -19.17 16.94 1.54
N PRO A 620 -20.44 16.65 1.86
CA PRO A 620 -20.83 16.03 3.13
C PRO A 620 -20.14 14.69 3.42
N LEU A 621 -19.95 13.85 2.40
CA LEU A 621 -19.32 12.54 2.55
C LEU A 621 -17.83 12.69 2.84
N LEU A 622 -17.14 13.56 2.11
CA LEU A 622 -15.72 13.86 2.36
C LEU A 622 -15.53 14.50 3.73
N ARG A 623 -16.37 15.48 4.10
CA ARG A 623 -16.33 16.14 5.41
C ARG A 623 -16.45 15.18 6.59
N ALA A 624 -17.30 14.16 6.48
CA ALA A 624 -17.41 13.13 7.51
C ALA A 624 -16.09 12.36 7.71
N ARG A 625 -15.32 12.16 6.63
CA ARG A 625 -14.01 11.50 6.69
C ARG A 625 -12.86 12.39 7.17
N LEU A 626 -13.00 13.72 7.05
CA LEU A 626 -11.98 14.67 7.50
C LEU A 626 -11.67 14.58 8.99
N VAL A 627 -12.59 14.05 9.81
CA VAL A 627 -12.35 13.77 11.23
C VAL A 627 -11.26 12.72 11.44
N GLY A 628 -11.20 11.71 10.57
CA GLY A 628 -10.14 10.71 10.59
C GLY A 628 -8.81 11.30 10.16
N GLU A 629 -8.81 12.12 9.10
CA GLU A 629 -7.63 12.83 8.60
C GLU A 629 -7.01 13.75 9.65
N ALA A 630 -7.84 14.60 10.28
CA ALA A 630 -7.44 15.51 11.35
C ALA A 630 -6.78 14.76 12.51
N ARG A 631 -7.37 13.66 12.99
CA ARG A 631 -6.78 12.83 14.06
C ARG A 631 -5.39 12.30 13.70
N GLN A 632 -5.16 11.90 12.45
CA GLN A 632 -3.83 11.44 12.02
C GLN A 632 -2.83 12.59 11.88
N MET A 633 -3.27 13.77 11.45
CA MET A 633 -2.43 14.97 11.43
C MET A 633 -2.02 15.39 12.85
N ASP A 634 -2.95 15.36 13.81
CA ASP A 634 -2.69 15.61 15.22
C ASP A 634 -1.70 14.58 15.77
N ARG A 635 -1.90 13.29 15.51
CA ARG A 635 -0.96 12.22 15.89
C ARG A 635 0.45 12.46 15.36
N ILE A 636 0.60 13.01 14.14
CA ILE A 636 1.93 13.34 13.59
C ILE A 636 2.57 14.51 14.34
N ALA A 637 1.78 15.55 14.63
CA ALA A 637 2.25 16.73 15.34
C ALA A 637 2.53 16.48 16.83
N ASP A 638 1.82 15.53 17.44
CA ASP A 638 1.97 15.09 18.83
C ASP A 638 3.18 14.15 19.02
N GLY A 639 4.32 14.54 18.46
CA GLY A 639 5.63 13.96 18.79
C GLY A 639 6.21 12.96 17.78
N LEU A 640 5.49 12.59 16.72
CA LEU A 640 6.08 11.74 15.67
C LEU A 640 7.08 12.52 14.81
N ALA A 641 6.79 13.78 14.48
CA ALA A 641 7.65 14.60 13.63
C ALA A 641 8.06 15.92 14.31
N LYS A 642 9.35 16.27 14.20
CA LYS A 642 9.86 17.58 14.66
C LYS A 642 9.43 18.74 13.74
N LYS A 643 9.25 18.44 12.46
CA LYS A 643 8.84 19.37 11.40
C LYS A 643 7.85 18.66 10.50
N THR A 644 6.72 19.30 10.27
CA THR A 644 5.64 18.76 9.47
C THR A 644 5.28 19.77 8.39
N TYR A 645 5.20 19.29 7.15
CA TYR A 645 4.80 20.06 5.99
C TYR A 645 3.60 19.38 5.35
N VAL A 646 2.65 20.17 4.82
CA VAL A 646 1.39 19.65 4.29
C VAL A 646 1.25 20.08 2.84
N LEU A 647 0.92 19.13 1.96
CA LEU A 647 0.46 19.44 0.60
C LEU A 647 -1.03 19.14 0.49
N PRO A 648 -1.82 20.11 -0.03
CA PRO A 648 -3.21 19.83 -0.35
C PRO A 648 -3.31 18.81 -1.49
N TRP A 649 -4.41 18.07 -1.50
CA TRP A 649 -4.79 17.31 -2.67
C TRP A 649 -5.10 18.26 -3.84
N LEU A 650 -4.62 17.90 -5.04
CA LEU A 650 -4.80 18.70 -6.24
C LEU A 650 -5.72 17.98 -7.22
N ALA A 651 -6.68 18.72 -7.79
CA ALA A 651 -7.61 18.22 -8.79
C ALA A 651 -6.90 17.71 -10.06
N GLN A 652 -5.76 18.31 -10.40
CA GLN A 652 -4.90 17.83 -11.47
C GLN A 652 -3.59 17.34 -10.86
N PRO A 653 -3.13 16.12 -11.21
CA PRO A 653 -1.82 15.65 -10.81
C PRO A 653 -0.74 16.66 -11.24
N PRO A 654 0.19 17.05 -10.34
CA PRO A 654 1.23 18.02 -10.67
C PRO A 654 2.30 17.35 -11.53
N VAL A 655 2.06 17.30 -12.84
CA VAL A 655 2.95 16.76 -13.86
C VAL A 655 3.54 17.91 -14.67
N GLY A 656 4.82 17.81 -15.00
CA GLY A 656 5.57 18.83 -15.71
C GLY A 656 6.27 19.80 -14.76
N VAL A 657 7.35 20.42 -15.28
CA VAL A 657 8.17 21.39 -14.52
C VAL A 657 7.32 22.48 -13.88
N GLU A 658 6.40 23.10 -14.64
CA GLU A 658 5.58 24.22 -14.16
C GLU A 658 4.70 23.83 -12.97
N ALA A 659 3.95 22.73 -13.09
CA ALA A 659 3.05 22.26 -12.04
C ALA A 659 3.82 21.82 -10.79
N LEU A 660 4.96 21.13 -10.94
CA LEU A 660 5.81 20.75 -9.82
C LEU A 660 6.46 21.96 -9.14
N THR A 661 6.91 22.94 -9.92
CA THR A 661 7.45 24.19 -9.42
C THR A 661 6.41 24.98 -8.62
N SER A 662 5.13 24.93 -9.01
CA SER A 662 4.06 25.58 -8.25
C SER A 662 3.95 25.07 -6.81
N LEU A 663 4.30 23.80 -6.55
CA LEU A 663 4.25 23.21 -5.21
C LEU A 663 5.28 23.81 -4.24
N VAL A 664 6.38 24.34 -4.77
CA VAL A 664 7.53 24.89 -4.01
C VAL A 664 7.67 26.41 -4.12
N THR A 665 6.68 27.05 -4.75
CA THR A 665 6.59 28.50 -4.89
C THR A 665 5.60 29.03 -3.86
N LYS A 666 5.94 30.13 -3.16
CA LYS A 666 5.00 30.81 -2.27
C LYS A 666 3.79 31.29 -3.08
N LEU A 667 2.63 30.68 -2.86
CA LEU A 667 1.37 31.19 -3.36
C LEU A 667 1.16 32.59 -2.75
N ALA A 668 1.17 33.63 -3.58
CA ALA A 668 0.70 34.94 -3.17
C ALA A 668 -0.75 34.78 -2.70
N SER A 669 -0.98 34.99 -1.41
CA SER A 669 -2.26 34.80 -0.72
C SER A 669 -3.47 35.28 -1.52
N GLN A 670 -4.23 34.35 -2.12
CA GLN A 670 -5.61 34.57 -2.56
C GLN A 670 -6.61 34.10 -1.50
N ILE A 671 -6.38 34.48 -0.24
CA ILE A 671 -7.42 34.49 0.79
C ILE A 671 -7.25 35.81 1.54
N ALA A 672 -7.89 36.86 1.04
CA ALA A 672 -8.12 38.03 1.87
C ALA A 672 -9.00 37.60 3.05
N PRO A 673 -8.66 37.91 4.31
CA PRO A 673 -9.57 37.66 5.41
C PRO A 673 -10.84 38.48 5.18
N PRO A 674 -12.05 37.96 5.46
CA PRO A 674 -13.25 38.77 5.39
C PRO A 674 -13.05 39.97 6.33
N ARG A 675 -13.18 41.18 5.77
CA ARG A 675 -13.13 42.43 6.54
C ARG A 675 -14.04 42.29 7.75
N ALA A 676 -13.46 42.32 8.95
CA ALA A 676 -14.22 42.45 10.17
C ALA A 676 -15.01 43.77 10.11
N THR A 677 -16.33 43.66 9.94
CA THR A 677 -17.24 44.78 10.08
C THR A 677 -17.25 45.16 11.56
N LEU A 678 -16.42 46.13 11.93
CA LEU A 678 -16.46 46.79 13.24
C LEU A 678 -17.84 47.43 13.41
N LEU A 679 -18.73 46.74 14.11
CA LEU A 679 -19.90 47.37 14.74
C LEU A 679 -19.38 48.32 15.82
N GLN A 680 -19.26 49.59 15.45
CA GLN A 680 -19.12 50.70 16.38
C GLN A 680 -20.33 50.67 17.34
N ARG A 681 -20.08 50.33 18.60
CA ARG A 681 -20.92 50.80 19.70
C ARG A 681 -20.44 52.21 20.07
N ASN A 682 -21.34 53.17 19.92
CA ASN A 682 -21.23 54.54 20.41
C ASN A 682 -22.34 54.73 21.47
N PRO A 683 -22.19 55.72 22.36
CA PRO A 683 -21.71 55.57 23.75
C PRO A 683 -22.72 55.00 24.74
#